data_AF-A0A135LH37-F1
#
_entry.id   AF-A0A135LH37-F1
#
_cell.length_a   1.000
_cell.length_b   1.000
_cell.length_c   1.000
_cell.angle_alpha   90.00
_cell.angle_beta   90.00
_cell.angle_gamma   90.00
#
_symmetry.space_group_name_H-M   'P 1'
#
loop_
_entity.id
_entity.type
_entity.pdbx_description
1 polymer ?
#
loop_
_entity_poly.entity_id
_entity_poly.type
_entity_poly.pdbx_seq_one_letter_code
_entity_poly.pdbx_strand_id
1 'polypeptide(L)'
;MSGFIDAGDDPSDPNHPQKNEEAPFSTMNDHVEDHSLPIENPNEKDASAIICDDPNHPVNWPRYKRNINLSLISFHAFMTNFIGAGIIPVYATLAEKFGIEIQDVSYMTSIHILCTGLTPFFLVPISTRFGRRPVWLISTLFTAVCNVGCAESQTYAPMLVCRILGSLMLGAPIALGPPVVMESFAEHERGIALGTWSVFVTLGPLTGPFVMGFVAERLGWQWIYWIFTLISGAQFVLYFLLSPETRYIQQENSTRKSGFMKLITFSRIDPTPFSMSEVIRPFSMGKQMTVLLPVLSHSMIFCLSAAMLTVEIPQLFATRFELGPEQTGIQFLGIIVGTILVENQRHAVNPKNYLIASYLGFVAMIVGLVVFCVLLGNTLPMHYKVSPIIGIGVAGFGNQLVSNFLINYVMKIHSDNAATASIFLGLVRQTWCFIGPFWFPTMFETLLHHNPPFIAPPHAVMSRHRIKEVDYDEDDFYDDDDASVDPEEQEFLQQCTTAVLQQLGAGQPSVTATKQEVQDALWHYYNDIEKSVNYLRGKREKEAAKTQKSKIQPVPAYPAPPSTAHFSAADFFRDCPWLNVPSHRKADILVEPLYPRLGLLGGAPESGGKLSKLAALAAARKKKEGEKTPSLPETPTPSTPNLEQPKASSLDRPGNSRSLRDRLAASGRSTPKASSEGHGSLRCLANPSPSPHPIPKQPASDNRKPSVSEVSESMQRVALEAKEEPEPERTVPTIRAAPSTFASTILGAPTGPTAAEPSHLHSNSSDLLRIYGQDHAEPFDFAAPSPDDVVLNAQNTAKGMKSKSAASKSAAGKKGQSDLAGGMKELSVEDKVSVKSKNLDVISEYKKSTRKRSANFVVIGHVDAGKSTLMGRLLADQGAIDQRTLDRYRREAEKIGKGSFALAWVLDQGSEERARGVTIDIATNKFETDKTAFTIVDAPGHRDFVPNMIAGASQADFAVLVIDSSVGNFESGLKGQTKEHALLVRSMGVQKIVVAVNKMDTVQWDHERFEEIEQQISAFLTTAGFQESNIAFVPCSGVLGDNISRRTEDPQASWYTGRTLIEELETSEPYTHALEKPLRMTIGDVFRGGVQNPLSISGRIDAGSLQMGDQIQIMPSGETATVRSLEVDNEPSDWAVAGQNVTLNIANIDPIHLRSGDVVCRPSSPIPTITSFTAKVLAFEHLMPMQVDVHRGRLHVPGRISKLVASLDKASGVAIKKRPKIVGPGVVVRIVVEIDHAVPLEAPTRIVLRAGGSTVAAGLLE
;
A
#
# COMPACT_ATOMS: atom_id res chain seq x y z
N MET A 1 40.37 -70.37 -1.95
CA MET A 1 40.60 -71.79 -2.31
C MET A 1 39.34 -72.29 -3.01
N SER A 2 39.47 -73.08 -4.10
CA SER A 2 38.43 -73.91 -4.77
C SER A 2 36.97 -73.38 -4.78
N GLY A 3 36.30 -73.10 -5.91
CA GLY A 3 36.53 -73.49 -7.31
C GLY A 3 35.52 -74.56 -7.78
N PHE A 4 35.22 -74.60 -9.08
CA PHE A 4 34.20 -75.45 -9.77
C PHE A 4 32.71 -75.10 -9.51
N ILE A 5 31.74 -75.50 -10.34
CA ILE A 5 31.58 -75.43 -11.83
C ILE A 5 30.16 -75.86 -12.24
N ASP A 6 29.66 -75.32 -13.37
CA ASP A 6 28.56 -75.74 -14.28
C ASP A 6 27.17 -76.28 -13.81
N ALA A 7 26.15 -75.67 -14.45
CA ALA A 7 25.00 -76.26 -15.17
C ALA A 7 23.82 -76.94 -14.43
N GLY A 8 22.63 -76.77 -15.04
CA GLY A 8 21.36 -77.41 -14.69
C GLY A 8 20.14 -76.69 -15.28
N ASP A 9 19.69 -77.11 -16.47
CA ASP A 9 18.53 -76.56 -17.20
C ASP A 9 17.19 -77.26 -16.86
N ASP A 10 16.12 -76.74 -17.49
CA ASP A 10 14.79 -77.33 -17.73
C ASP A 10 13.68 -77.26 -16.63
N PRO A 11 12.38 -77.24 -17.00
CA PRO A 11 11.41 -76.37 -16.32
C PRO A 11 10.05 -77.00 -15.93
N SER A 12 9.34 -76.38 -14.98
CA SER A 12 7.86 -76.52 -14.86
C SER A 12 7.19 -75.40 -14.03
N ASP A 13 6.12 -74.85 -14.60
CA ASP A 13 5.10 -73.98 -14.00
C ASP A 13 3.93 -74.86 -13.49
N PRO A 14 2.91 -74.43 -12.69
CA PRO A 14 2.70 -73.16 -11.97
C PRO A 14 2.38 -73.31 -10.46
N ASN A 15 2.40 -72.19 -9.70
CA ASN A 15 1.22 -71.63 -9.00
C ASN A 15 1.53 -70.54 -7.95
N HIS A 16 1.27 -69.27 -8.33
CA HIS A 16 0.72 -68.23 -7.45
C HIS A 16 1.59 -67.74 -6.24
N PRO A 17 1.19 -66.70 -5.45
CA PRO A 17 2.12 -65.58 -5.27
C PRO A 17 2.37 -65.14 -3.81
N GLN A 18 3.54 -64.52 -3.56
CA GLN A 18 3.61 -63.30 -2.73
C GLN A 18 4.96 -62.57 -2.79
N LYS A 19 4.89 -61.34 -2.26
CA LYS A 19 5.93 -60.43 -1.73
C LYS A 19 7.32 -61.05 -1.48
N ASN A 20 8.34 -60.25 -1.80
CA ASN A 20 9.45 -59.84 -0.91
C ASN A 20 9.69 -58.35 -1.19
N GLU A 21 9.73 -57.43 -0.23
CA GLU A 21 10.70 -57.24 0.88
C GLU A 21 12.02 -56.60 0.43
N GLU A 22 12.31 -55.41 0.99
CA GLU A 22 13.54 -54.64 0.80
C GLU A 22 14.52 -54.92 1.95
N ALA A 23 15.78 -55.26 1.62
CA ALA A 23 16.90 -55.25 2.55
C ALA A 23 18.24 -55.24 1.76
N PRO A 24 19.34 -54.73 2.33
CA PRO A 24 19.50 -53.31 2.67
C PRO A 24 20.77 -52.70 2.04
N PHE A 25 20.91 -51.38 2.09
CA PHE A 25 22.15 -50.70 1.68
C PHE A 25 23.33 -51.07 2.59
N SER A 26 24.45 -51.50 2.00
CA SER A 26 25.76 -51.55 2.66
C SER A 26 26.59 -50.31 2.29
N THR A 27 27.22 -49.70 3.30
CA THR A 27 28.09 -48.53 3.14
C THR A 27 29.42 -48.90 2.48
N MET A 28 29.90 -48.06 1.56
CA MET A 28 31.34 -47.88 1.37
C MET A 28 31.66 -46.45 0.94
N ASN A 29 32.73 -45.89 1.51
CA ASN A 29 33.22 -44.54 1.24
C ASN A 29 34.40 -44.59 0.26
N ASP A 30 34.75 -43.44 -0.30
CA ASP A 30 36.04 -43.13 -0.95
C ASP A 30 36.58 -44.12 -2.00
N HIS A 31 36.52 -43.71 -3.27
CA HIS A 31 37.73 -43.63 -4.08
C HIS A 31 37.59 -42.51 -5.12
N VAL A 32 38.54 -41.57 -5.11
CA VAL A 32 38.74 -40.59 -6.18
C VAL A 32 39.86 -41.11 -7.07
N GLU A 33 39.54 -41.44 -8.31
CA GLU A 33 40.55 -41.63 -9.36
C GLU A 33 40.22 -40.81 -10.61
N ASP A 34 41.26 -40.29 -11.23
CA ASP A 34 41.18 -39.44 -12.42
C ASP A 34 41.01 -40.32 -13.67
N HIS A 35 39.92 -40.10 -14.42
CA HIS A 35 39.74 -40.70 -15.74
C HIS A 35 39.58 -39.59 -16.79
N SER A 36 40.74 -39.13 -17.25
CA SER A 36 40.90 -38.28 -18.43
C SER A 36 40.46 -39.03 -19.68
N LEU A 37 39.26 -38.72 -20.17
CA LEU A 37 38.77 -39.22 -21.46
C LEU A 37 39.57 -38.62 -22.63
N PRO A 38 39.79 -39.39 -23.72
CA PRO A 38 40.64 -38.96 -24.83
C PRO A 38 40.03 -37.85 -25.69
N ILE A 39 40.90 -37.14 -26.41
CA ILE A 39 40.51 -36.12 -27.40
C ILE A 39 40.16 -36.85 -28.71
N GLU A 40 38.86 -36.96 -29.03
CA GLU A 40 38.38 -37.64 -30.24
C GLU A 40 37.80 -36.69 -31.30
N ASN A 41 37.70 -37.19 -32.54
CA ASN A 41 37.64 -36.36 -33.75
C ASN A 41 36.24 -35.84 -34.11
N PRO A 42 36.11 -34.71 -34.84
CA PRO A 42 34.82 -34.04 -35.06
C PRO A 42 33.80 -34.76 -35.97
N ASN A 43 34.17 -35.87 -36.61
CA ASN A 43 33.48 -36.43 -37.79
C ASN A 43 32.56 -37.63 -37.52
N GLU A 44 32.54 -38.20 -36.32
CA GLU A 44 31.80 -39.44 -36.01
C GLU A 44 30.50 -39.16 -35.24
N LYS A 45 29.57 -38.41 -35.87
CA LYS A 45 28.54 -37.66 -35.14
C LYS A 45 27.11 -38.19 -35.09
N ASP A 46 26.74 -39.19 -35.90
CA ASP A 46 25.33 -39.61 -36.05
C ASP A 46 25.06 -41.10 -35.71
N ALA A 47 26.06 -41.86 -35.22
CA ALA A 47 25.96 -43.32 -35.07
C ALA A 47 25.36 -43.84 -33.74
N SER A 48 25.38 -43.04 -32.66
CA SER A 48 25.20 -43.54 -31.27
C SER A 48 23.87 -43.16 -30.59
N ALA A 49 22.87 -42.67 -31.34
CA ALA A 49 21.67 -42.04 -30.78
C ALA A 49 20.32 -42.62 -31.27
N ILE A 50 20.31 -43.81 -31.88
CA ILE A 50 19.07 -44.49 -32.31
C ILE A 50 18.62 -45.45 -31.19
N ILE A 51 17.50 -45.12 -30.53
CA ILE A 51 16.92 -45.90 -29.42
C ILE A 51 15.63 -46.64 -29.87
N CYS A 52 15.17 -46.42 -31.11
CA CYS A 52 14.01 -47.09 -31.68
C CYS A 52 14.13 -47.11 -33.21
N ASP A 53 13.98 -48.28 -33.84
CA ASP A 53 14.13 -48.46 -35.29
C ASP A 53 12.92 -47.96 -36.12
N ASP A 54 11.82 -47.55 -35.48
CA ASP A 54 10.60 -47.16 -36.20
C ASP A 54 10.74 -45.74 -36.81
N PRO A 55 10.70 -45.57 -38.15
CA PRO A 55 10.84 -44.27 -38.80
C PRO A 55 9.67 -43.31 -38.53
N ASN A 56 8.57 -43.78 -37.95
CA ASN A 56 7.44 -42.94 -37.55
C ASN A 56 7.61 -42.31 -36.17
N HIS A 57 8.53 -42.82 -35.33
CA HIS A 57 8.71 -42.39 -33.94
C HIS A 57 9.10 -40.89 -33.84
N PRO A 58 8.56 -40.10 -32.89
CA PRO A 58 8.79 -38.65 -32.83
C PRO A 58 10.26 -38.21 -32.76
N VAL A 59 11.12 -38.95 -32.05
CA VAL A 59 12.58 -38.71 -31.99
C VAL A 59 13.22 -38.78 -33.39
N ASN A 60 12.77 -39.74 -34.21
CA ASN A 60 13.33 -40.04 -35.53
C ASN A 60 12.85 -39.05 -36.62
N TRP A 61 12.01 -38.07 -36.27
CA TRP A 61 11.57 -37.05 -37.21
C TRP A 61 12.71 -36.07 -37.59
N PRO A 62 12.72 -35.54 -38.83
CA PRO A 62 13.65 -34.50 -39.24
C PRO A 62 13.64 -33.30 -38.29
N ARG A 63 14.82 -32.73 -37.99
CA ARG A 63 14.98 -31.61 -37.04
C ARG A 63 14.03 -30.44 -37.32
N TYR A 64 13.78 -30.07 -38.58
CA TYR A 64 12.83 -29.01 -38.92
C TYR A 64 11.39 -29.30 -38.44
N LYS A 65 10.92 -30.54 -38.56
CA LYS A 65 9.57 -30.98 -38.15
C LYS A 65 9.44 -30.98 -36.62
N ARG A 66 10.49 -31.42 -35.91
CA ARG A 66 10.57 -31.35 -34.45
C ARG A 66 10.57 -29.91 -33.94
N ASN A 67 11.36 -29.04 -34.57
CA ASN A 67 11.47 -27.63 -34.21
C ASN A 67 10.17 -26.84 -34.48
N ILE A 68 9.51 -27.04 -35.63
CA ILE A 68 8.20 -26.43 -35.92
C ILE A 68 7.17 -26.81 -34.84
N ASN A 69 7.11 -28.09 -34.47
CA ASN A 69 6.18 -28.56 -33.44
C ASN A 69 6.50 -27.99 -32.04
N LEU A 70 7.78 -27.89 -31.68
CA LEU A 70 8.22 -27.20 -30.47
C LEU A 70 7.82 -25.72 -30.48
N SER A 71 8.05 -24.99 -31.58
CA SER A 71 7.67 -23.59 -31.71
C SER A 71 6.17 -23.36 -31.58
N LEU A 72 5.33 -24.24 -32.16
CA LEU A 72 3.87 -24.16 -32.01
C LEU A 72 3.43 -24.35 -30.54
N ILE A 73 3.96 -25.36 -29.86
CA ILE A 73 3.60 -25.68 -28.47
C ILE A 73 4.11 -24.60 -27.50
N SER A 74 5.34 -24.11 -27.68
CA SER A 74 5.88 -23.00 -26.91
C SER A 74 5.07 -21.71 -27.14
N PHE A 75 4.71 -21.38 -28.38
CA PHE A 75 3.87 -20.21 -28.67
C PHE A 75 2.44 -20.34 -28.12
N HIS A 76 1.88 -21.55 -28.06
CA HIS A 76 0.57 -21.80 -27.43
C HIS A 76 0.66 -21.63 -25.91
N ALA A 77 1.72 -22.14 -25.26
CA ALA A 77 1.95 -21.97 -23.82
C ALA A 77 2.26 -20.52 -23.42
N PHE A 78 2.96 -19.77 -24.29
CA PHE A 78 3.07 -18.31 -24.20
C PHE A 78 1.69 -17.64 -24.27
N MET A 79 0.88 -17.99 -25.28
CA MET A 79 -0.44 -17.37 -25.49
C MET A 79 -1.43 -17.68 -24.35
N THR A 80 -1.37 -18.84 -23.70
CA THR A 80 -2.11 -19.13 -22.46
C THR A 80 -1.92 -18.00 -21.43
N ASN A 81 -0.67 -17.75 -21.04
CA ASN A 81 -0.38 -16.78 -19.99
C ASN A 81 -0.56 -15.33 -20.47
N PHE A 82 -0.33 -15.06 -21.77
CA PHE A 82 -0.54 -13.76 -22.40
C PHE A 82 -2.03 -13.35 -22.43
N ILE A 83 -2.94 -14.30 -22.70
CA ILE A 83 -4.41 -14.08 -22.66
C ILE A 83 -4.90 -13.87 -21.22
N GLY A 84 -4.34 -14.64 -20.28
CA GLY A 84 -4.59 -14.45 -18.85
C GLY A 84 -4.23 -13.04 -18.38
N ALA A 85 -2.99 -12.61 -18.66
CA ALA A 85 -2.40 -11.37 -18.16
C ALA A 85 -2.72 -10.11 -18.99
N GLY A 86 -3.04 -10.18 -20.28
CA GLY A 86 -3.16 -8.98 -21.13
C GLY A 86 -4.33 -8.03 -20.81
N ILE A 87 -5.22 -8.38 -19.86
CA ILE A 87 -6.24 -7.49 -19.28
C ILE A 87 -5.68 -6.53 -18.21
N ILE A 88 -4.52 -6.83 -17.63
CA ILE A 88 -3.92 -6.15 -16.48
C ILE A 88 -3.78 -4.61 -16.65
N PRO A 89 -3.40 -4.06 -17.82
CA PRO A 89 -3.30 -2.60 -18.01
C PRO A 89 -4.65 -1.85 -18.01
N VAL A 90 -5.77 -2.56 -18.11
CA VAL A 90 -7.12 -1.96 -18.21
C VAL A 90 -8.00 -2.24 -16.99
N TYR A 91 -7.43 -2.69 -15.87
CA TYR A 91 -8.18 -2.92 -14.64
C TYR A 91 -8.97 -1.68 -14.19
N ALA A 92 -8.34 -0.50 -14.17
CA ALA A 92 -9.03 0.76 -13.83
C ALA A 92 -10.14 1.11 -14.84
N THR A 93 -9.90 0.93 -16.14
CA THR A 93 -10.88 1.21 -17.22
C THR A 93 -12.09 0.28 -17.17
N LEU A 94 -11.91 -0.97 -16.72
CA LEU A 94 -12.99 -1.95 -16.56
C LEU A 94 -13.75 -1.76 -15.24
N ALA A 95 -13.06 -1.35 -14.17
CA ALA A 95 -13.68 -0.93 -12.91
C ALA A 95 -14.60 0.27 -13.16
N GLU A 96 -14.11 1.30 -13.88
CA GLU A 96 -14.89 2.46 -14.33
C GLU A 96 -16.07 2.04 -15.23
N LYS A 97 -15.87 1.16 -16.22
CA LYS A 97 -16.96 0.69 -17.10
C LYS A 97 -18.07 -0.02 -16.32
N PHE A 98 -17.72 -0.90 -15.39
CA PHE A 98 -18.69 -1.77 -14.72
C PHE A 98 -19.23 -1.23 -13.39
N GLY A 99 -18.63 -0.18 -12.83
CA GLY A 99 -19.01 0.37 -11.53
C GLY A 99 -18.65 -0.54 -10.35
N ILE A 100 -17.50 -1.20 -10.43
CA ILE A 100 -16.99 -2.17 -9.44
C ILE A 100 -15.56 -1.82 -9.02
N GLU A 101 -15.02 -2.49 -8.00
CA GLU A 101 -13.68 -2.19 -7.50
C GLU A 101 -12.57 -2.72 -8.43
N ILE A 102 -11.39 -2.07 -8.40
CA ILE A 102 -10.21 -2.53 -9.14
C ILE A 102 -9.80 -3.95 -8.69
N GLN A 103 -9.98 -4.27 -7.40
CA GLN A 103 -9.70 -5.60 -6.86
C GLN A 103 -10.66 -6.66 -7.44
N ASP A 104 -11.94 -6.36 -7.63
CA ASP A 104 -12.90 -7.26 -8.30
C ASP A 104 -12.46 -7.61 -9.73
N VAL A 105 -12.02 -6.60 -10.49
CA VAL A 105 -11.48 -6.83 -11.84
C VAL A 105 -10.21 -7.70 -11.78
N SER A 106 -9.37 -7.54 -10.76
CA SER A 106 -8.17 -8.37 -10.58
C SER A 106 -8.51 -9.86 -10.39
N TYR A 107 -9.62 -10.18 -9.69
CA TYR A 107 -10.07 -11.56 -9.49
C TYR A 107 -10.43 -12.27 -10.82
N MET A 108 -10.78 -11.54 -11.88
CA MET A 108 -10.97 -12.10 -13.23
C MET A 108 -9.69 -12.71 -13.83
N THR A 109 -8.52 -12.39 -13.28
CA THR A 109 -7.23 -12.98 -13.65
C THR A 109 -6.85 -14.10 -12.69
N SER A 110 -7.05 -13.93 -11.38
CA SER A 110 -6.85 -14.99 -10.38
C SER A 110 -7.67 -16.24 -10.70
N ILE A 111 -8.97 -16.09 -11.02
CA ILE A 111 -9.86 -17.19 -11.38
C ILE A 111 -9.41 -17.87 -12.69
N HIS A 112 -8.95 -17.09 -13.69
CA HIS A 112 -8.39 -17.62 -14.94
C HIS A 112 -7.14 -18.48 -14.68
N ILE A 113 -6.26 -18.04 -13.78
CA ILE A 113 -5.06 -18.79 -13.35
C ILE A 113 -5.45 -20.13 -12.70
N LEU A 114 -6.42 -20.12 -11.78
CA LEU A 114 -6.92 -21.30 -11.09
C LEU A 114 -7.50 -22.34 -12.06
N CYS A 115 -8.42 -21.94 -12.93
CA CYS A 115 -9.03 -22.81 -13.93
C CYS A 115 -8.01 -23.38 -14.94
N THR A 116 -7.00 -22.58 -15.32
CA THR A 116 -5.85 -23.04 -16.12
C THR A 116 -5.02 -24.12 -15.40
N GLY A 117 -4.93 -24.07 -14.06
CA GLY A 117 -4.22 -25.06 -13.24
C GLY A 117 -4.99 -26.36 -12.96
N LEU A 118 -6.32 -26.28 -12.86
CA LEU A 118 -7.17 -27.46 -12.58
C LEU A 118 -7.46 -28.31 -13.82
N THR A 119 -7.57 -27.72 -15.00
CA THR A 119 -8.05 -28.45 -16.18
C THR A 119 -7.06 -29.47 -16.82
N PRO A 120 -5.71 -29.36 -16.67
CA PRO A 120 -4.77 -30.42 -17.08
C PRO A 120 -5.09 -31.82 -16.57
N PHE A 121 -5.70 -31.93 -15.38
CA PHE A 121 -6.12 -33.20 -14.77
C PHE A 121 -7.11 -33.99 -15.65
N PHE A 122 -7.86 -33.31 -16.51
CA PHE A 122 -8.80 -33.94 -17.46
C PHE A 122 -8.21 -33.97 -18.87
N LEU A 123 -7.58 -32.89 -19.33
CA LEU A 123 -7.07 -32.79 -20.70
C LEU A 123 -5.86 -33.69 -20.98
N VAL A 124 -5.00 -33.96 -19.98
CA VAL A 124 -3.86 -34.88 -20.18
C VAL A 124 -4.33 -36.33 -20.37
N PRO A 125 -5.19 -36.92 -19.50
CA PRO A 125 -5.79 -38.25 -19.73
C PRO A 125 -6.67 -38.38 -20.99
N ILE A 126 -7.19 -37.27 -21.52
CA ILE A 126 -7.85 -37.24 -22.84
C ILE A 126 -6.80 -37.30 -23.96
N SER A 127 -5.72 -36.52 -23.85
CA SER A 127 -4.66 -36.46 -24.86
C SER A 127 -3.89 -37.76 -25.07
N THR A 128 -3.75 -38.59 -24.01
CA THR A 128 -3.11 -39.90 -24.12
C THR A 128 -3.95 -40.89 -24.91
N ARG A 129 -5.28 -40.76 -24.88
CA ARG A 129 -6.26 -41.66 -25.53
C ARG A 129 -6.66 -41.25 -26.94
N PHE A 130 -6.92 -39.96 -27.16
CA PHE A 130 -7.40 -39.44 -28.44
C PHE A 130 -6.29 -38.77 -29.28
N GLY A 131 -5.06 -38.70 -28.74
CA GLY A 131 -3.95 -37.94 -29.32
C GLY A 131 -3.90 -36.50 -28.79
N ARG A 132 -2.75 -35.85 -28.97
CA ARG A 132 -2.51 -34.46 -28.56
C ARG A 132 -2.96 -33.45 -29.61
N ARG A 133 -2.92 -33.79 -30.90
CA ARG A 133 -3.37 -32.92 -32.00
C ARG A 133 -4.83 -32.46 -31.86
N PRO A 134 -5.81 -33.32 -31.48
CA PRO A 134 -7.19 -32.86 -31.27
C PRO A 134 -7.32 -31.88 -30.10
N VAL A 135 -6.56 -32.09 -29.01
CA VAL A 135 -6.55 -31.18 -27.84
C VAL A 135 -6.02 -29.80 -28.23
N TRP A 136 -4.98 -29.72 -29.07
CA TRP A 136 -4.48 -28.44 -29.60
C TRP A 136 -5.51 -27.69 -30.45
N LEU A 137 -6.21 -28.41 -31.33
CA LEU A 137 -7.22 -27.84 -32.23
C LEU A 137 -8.47 -27.38 -31.47
N ILE A 138 -8.96 -28.20 -30.53
CA ILE A 138 -10.10 -27.83 -29.69
C ILE A 138 -9.73 -26.64 -28.79
N SER A 139 -8.55 -26.62 -28.20
CA SER A 139 -8.10 -25.52 -27.33
C SER A 139 -8.04 -24.18 -28.05
N THR A 140 -7.37 -24.13 -29.20
CA THR A 140 -7.22 -22.88 -29.98
C THR A 140 -8.56 -22.37 -30.50
N LEU A 141 -9.42 -23.25 -31.01
CA LEU A 141 -10.75 -22.86 -31.50
C LEU A 141 -11.70 -22.41 -30.36
N PHE A 142 -11.77 -23.16 -29.26
CA PHE A 142 -12.65 -22.83 -28.14
C PHE A 142 -12.23 -21.55 -27.44
N THR A 143 -10.92 -21.32 -27.29
CA THR A 143 -10.37 -20.06 -26.77
C THR A 143 -10.74 -18.88 -27.67
N ALA A 144 -10.65 -19.03 -28.99
CA ALA A 144 -11.06 -17.97 -29.93
C ALA A 144 -12.55 -17.60 -29.76
N VAL A 145 -13.44 -18.60 -29.66
CA VAL A 145 -14.88 -18.36 -29.44
C VAL A 145 -15.15 -17.68 -28.09
N CYS A 146 -14.48 -18.10 -27.02
CA CYS A 146 -14.62 -17.47 -25.71
C CYS A 146 -14.10 -16.02 -25.69
N ASN A 147 -13.05 -15.71 -26.45
CA ASN A 147 -12.54 -14.34 -26.58
C ASN A 147 -13.52 -13.42 -27.33
N VAL A 148 -14.26 -13.90 -28.35
CA VAL A 148 -15.36 -13.13 -28.95
C VAL A 148 -16.43 -12.82 -27.91
N GLY A 149 -16.80 -13.79 -27.07
CA GLY A 149 -17.74 -13.58 -25.95
C GLY A 149 -17.25 -12.52 -24.94
N CYS A 150 -15.94 -12.45 -24.68
CA CYS A 150 -15.35 -11.38 -23.87
C CYS A 150 -15.39 -10.01 -24.57
N ALA A 151 -15.14 -9.94 -25.88
CA ALA A 151 -15.12 -8.68 -26.64
C ALA A 151 -16.49 -7.98 -26.69
N GLU A 152 -17.56 -8.76 -26.84
CA GLU A 152 -18.96 -8.28 -26.87
C GLU A 152 -19.57 -8.05 -25.48
N SER A 153 -18.87 -8.43 -24.40
CA SER A 153 -19.43 -8.38 -23.05
C SER A 153 -19.68 -6.95 -22.54
N GLN A 154 -20.92 -6.69 -22.11
CA GLN A 154 -21.33 -5.37 -21.61
C GLN A 154 -21.41 -5.27 -20.08
N THR A 155 -21.35 -6.39 -19.37
CA THR A 155 -21.36 -6.45 -17.90
C THR A 155 -20.32 -7.46 -17.39
N TYR A 156 -19.90 -7.29 -16.13
CA TYR A 156 -18.83 -8.08 -15.50
C TYR A 156 -19.10 -9.60 -15.50
N ALA A 157 -20.31 -10.03 -15.14
CA ALA A 157 -20.65 -11.45 -14.99
C ALA A 157 -20.47 -12.30 -16.28
N PRO A 158 -21.04 -11.95 -17.45
CA PRO A 158 -20.80 -12.72 -18.68
C PRO A 158 -19.34 -12.63 -19.15
N MET A 159 -18.63 -11.53 -18.89
CA MET A 159 -17.21 -11.41 -19.18
C MET A 159 -16.37 -12.39 -18.34
N LEU A 160 -16.66 -12.50 -17.04
CA LEU A 160 -16.05 -13.47 -16.13
C LEU A 160 -16.35 -14.90 -16.56
N VAL A 161 -17.61 -15.23 -16.91
CA VAL A 161 -17.99 -16.56 -17.41
C VAL A 161 -17.24 -16.91 -18.70
N CYS A 162 -17.12 -15.98 -19.66
CA CYS A 162 -16.35 -16.23 -20.89
C CYS A 162 -14.85 -16.43 -20.61
N ARG A 163 -14.26 -15.67 -19.67
CA ARG A 163 -12.87 -15.88 -19.22
C ARG A 163 -12.66 -17.22 -18.52
N ILE A 164 -13.61 -17.65 -17.67
CA ILE A 164 -13.60 -18.98 -17.04
C ILE A 164 -13.61 -20.07 -18.12
N LEU A 165 -14.59 -20.06 -19.02
CA LEU A 165 -14.72 -21.06 -20.07
C LEU A 165 -13.46 -21.11 -20.95
N GLY A 166 -12.97 -19.97 -21.43
CA GLY A 166 -11.74 -19.90 -22.23
C GLY A 166 -10.51 -20.46 -21.52
N SER A 167 -10.37 -20.21 -20.21
CA SER A 167 -9.23 -20.69 -19.42
C SER A 167 -9.16 -22.22 -19.26
N LEU A 168 -10.30 -22.92 -19.35
CA LEU A 168 -10.34 -24.37 -19.17
C LEU A 168 -9.43 -25.08 -20.20
N MET A 169 -9.55 -24.75 -21.47
CA MET A 169 -8.75 -25.44 -22.50
C MET A 169 -7.27 -25.01 -22.50
N LEU A 170 -6.99 -23.79 -22.04
CA LEU A 170 -5.65 -23.19 -22.02
C LEU A 170 -4.67 -23.83 -21.01
N GLY A 171 -5.13 -24.74 -20.13
CA GLY A 171 -4.24 -25.51 -19.26
C GLY A 171 -3.36 -26.54 -20.00
N ALA A 172 -3.84 -27.11 -21.11
CA ALA A 172 -3.16 -28.22 -21.78
C ALA A 172 -1.74 -27.90 -22.31
N PRO A 173 -1.48 -26.74 -22.97
CA PRO A 173 -0.13 -26.37 -23.43
C PRO A 173 0.93 -26.30 -22.33
N ILE A 174 0.52 -25.98 -21.10
CA ILE A 174 1.41 -25.87 -19.94
C ILE A 174 1.81 -27.26 -19.40
N ALA A 175 0.88 -28.22 -19.38
CA ALA A 175 1.13 -29.56 -18.84
C ALA A 175 1.63 -30.59 -19.88
N LEU A 176 1.36 -30.37 -21.17
CA LEU A 176 1.79 -31.26 -22.26
C LEU A 176 3.09 -30.80 -22.95
N GLY A 177 3.56 -29.58 -22.69
CA GLY A 177 4.82 -29.06 -23.23
C GLY A 177 6.03 -29.94 -22.89
N PRO A 178 6.38 -30.12 -21.60
CA PRO A 178 7.54 -30.91 -21.20
C PRO A 178 7.49 -32.39 -21.65
N PRO A 179 6.37 -33.12 -21.52
CA PRO A 179 6.26 -34.49 -22.04
C PRO A 179 6.53 -34.61 -23.54
N VAL A 180 6.00 -33.68 -24.35
CA VAL A 180 6.26 -33.68 -25.80
C VAL A 180 7.75 -33.43 -26.09
N VAL A 181 8.45 -32.62 -25.29
CA VAL A 181 9.91 -32.46 -25.43
C VAL A 181 10.65 -33.76 -25.08
N MET A 182 10.31 -34.41 -23.96
CA MET A 182 10.95 -35.67 -23.54
C MET A 182 10.78 -36.78 -24.59
N GLU A 183 9.59 -36.86 -25.22
CA GLU A 183 9.26 -37.86 -26.25
C GLU A 183 9.76 -37.51 -27.66
N SER A 184 10.06 -36.24 -27.96
CA SER A 184 10.45 -35.79 -29.32
C SER A 184 11.94 -35.48 -29.48
N PHE A 185 12.72 -35.32 -28.40
CA PHE A 185 14.13 -34.93 -28.47
C PHE A 185 15.05 -35.94 -27.80
N ALA A 186 16.23 -36.17 -28.38
CA ALA A 186 17.30 -36.98 -27.81
C ALA A 186 17.85 -36.33 -26.53
N GLU A 187 18.42 -37.12 -25.61
CA GLU A 187 18.71 -36.62 -24.25
C GLU A 187 19.56 -35.34 -24.21
N HIS A 188 20.58 -35.25 -25.08
CA HIS A 188 21.44 -34.07 -25.19
C HIS A 188 20.74 -32.83 -25.77
N GLU A 189 19.64 -32.99 -26.54
CA GLU A 189 18.84 -31.89 -27.08
C GLU A 189 17.73 -31.44 -26.11
N ARG A 190 17.24 -32.33 -25.22
CA ARG A 190 16.09 -32.08 -24.31
C ARG A 190 16.24 -30.83 -23.47
N GLY A 191 17.42 -30.59 -22.86
CA GLY A 191 17.61 -29.45 -21.96
C GLY A 191 17.44 -28.08 -22.64
N ILE A 192 17.89 -27.96 -23.90
CA ILE A 192 17.74 -26.74 -24.70
C ILE A 192 16.27 -26.56 -25.14
N ALA A 193 15.60 -27.65 -25.51
CA ALA A 193 14.18 -27.62 -25.88
C ALA A 193 13.27 -27.27 -24.69
N LEU A 194 13.52 -27.83 -23.50
CA LEU A 194 12.82 -27.49 -22.26
C LEU A 194 13.09 -26.04 -21.83
N GLY A 195 14.34 -25.57 -21.94
CA GLY A 195 14.70 -24.17 -21.67
C GLY A 195 13.96 -23.19 -22.60
N THR A 196 13.93 -23.49 -23.90
CA THR A 196 13.19 -22.70 -24.90
C THR A 196 11.71 -22.62 -24.56
N TRP A 197 11.06 -23.76 -24.27
CA TRP A 197 9.66 -23.80 -23.84
C TRP A 197 9.43 -23.01 -22.55
N SER A 198 10.32 -23.14 -21.56
CA SER A 198 10.25 -22.41 -20.28
C SER A 198 10.25 -20.89 -20.47
N VAL A 199 11.14 -20.35 -21.33
CA VAL A 199 11.17 -18.91 -21.63
C VAL A 199 9.88 -18.41 -22.31
N PHE A 200 9.24 -19.22 -23.15
CA PHE A 200 7.94 -18.84 -23.72
C PHE A 200 6.83 -18.82 -22.66
N VAL A 201 6.81 -19.78 -21.73
CA VAL A 201 5.86 -19.81 -20.60
C VAL A 201 6.02 -18.57 -19.70
N THR A 202 7.25 -18.14 -19.42
CA THR A 202 7.53 -17.00 -18.52
C THR A 202 7.45 -15.64 -19.18
N LEU A 203 7.69 -15.52 -20.50
CA LEU A 203 7.50 -14.26 -21.23
C LEU A 203 6.03 -13.93 -21.52
N GLY A 204 5.16 -14.93 -21.65
CA GLY A 204 3.72 -14.75 -21.88
C GLY A 204 3.04 -13.75 -20.93
N PRO A 205 3.10 -13.93 -19.59
CA PRO A 205 2.43 -13.04 -18.64
C PRO A 205 3.05 -11.65 -18.55
N LEU A 206 4.31 -11.47 -18.98
CA LEU A 206 5.04 -10.19 -18.92
C LEU A 206 4.78 -9.34 -20.16
N THR A 207 4.76 -9.98 -21.33
CA THR A 207 4.56 -9.32 -22.62
C THR A 207 3.09 -9.01 -22.91
N GLY A 208 2.15 -9.74 -22.29
CA GLY A 208 0.71 -9.46 -22.37
C GLY A 208 0.37 -8.04 -21.94
N PRO A 209 0.66 -7.64 -20.69
CA PRO A 209 0.46 -6.27 -20.20
C PRO A 209 1.23 -5.23 -21.00
N PHE A 210 2.49 -5.51 -21.38
CA PHE A 210 3.29 -4.60 -22.20
C PHE A 210 2.60 -4.26 -23.52
N VAL A 211 2.22 -5.27 -24.33
CA VAL A 211 1.61 -5.04 -25.65
C VAL A 211 0.19 -4.49 -25.52
N MET A 212 -0.60 -5.01 -24.58
CA MET A 212 -2.02 -4.66 -24.48
C MET A 212 -2.28 -3.28 -23.85
N GLY A 213 -1.31 -2.69 -23.14
CA GLY A 213 -1.36 -1.29 -22.72
C GLY A 213 -1.46 -0.33 -23.93
N PHE A 214 -0.60 -0.50 -24.93
CA PHE A 214 -0.64 0.29 -26.19
C PHE A 214 -1.92 0.04 -27.00
N VAL A 215 -2.45 -1.19 -26.99
CA VAL A 215 -3.72 -1.54 -27.66
C VAL A 215 -4.90 -0.83 -26.99
N ALA A 216 -4.97 -0.90 -25.65
CA ALA A 216 -6.02 -0.28 -24.87
C ALA A 216 -6.09 1.23 -25.08
N GLU A 217 -4.95 1.92 -24.98
CA GLU A 217 -4.84 3.36 -25.14
C GLU A 217 -5.28 3.85 -26.53
N ARG A 218 -4.95 3.09 -27.58
CA ARG A 218 -5.05 3.55 -28.98
C ARG A 218 -6.26 3.02 -29.74
N LEU A 219 -6.83 1.90 -29.30
CA LEU A 219 -7.96 1.23 -29.95
C LEU A 219 -9.12 0.94 -28.99
N GLY A 220 -8.90 0.98 -27.67
CA GLY A 220 -9.86 0.61 -26.63
C GLY A 220 -9.72 -0.85 -26.18
N TRP A 221 -10.06 -1.13 -24.92
CA TRP A 221 -9.87 -2.43 -24.26
C TRP A 221 -10.53 -3.62 -24.99
N GLN A 222 -11.59 -3.40 -25.77
CA GLN A 222 -12.27 -4.44 -26.56
C GLN A 222 -11.33 -5.07 -27.60
N TRP A 223 -10.38 -4.31 -28.14
CA TRP A 223 -9.42 -4.81 -29.13
C TRP A 223 -8.40 -5.77 -28.57
N ILE A 224 -8.20 -5.82 -27.24
CA ILE A 224 -7.41 -6.87 -26.57
C ILE A 224 -8.00 -8.24 -26.93
N TYR A 225 -9.31 -8.41 -26.77
CA TYR A 225 -10.01 -9.66 -27.05
C TYR A 225 -10.16 -9.97 -28.54
N TRP A 226 -10.32 -8.95 -29.39
CA TRP A 226 -10.25 -9.15 -30.84
C TRP A 226 -8.87 -9.62 -31.31
N ILE A 227 -7.78 -9.05 -30.77
CA ILE A 227 -6.42 -9.51 -31.08
C ILE A 227 -6.19 -10.93 -30.55
N PHE A 228 -6.64 -11.26 -29.33
CA PHE A 228 -6.57 -12.64 -28.83
C PHE A 228 -7.33 -13.62 -29.73
N THR A 229 -8.53 -13.25 -30.19
CA THR A 229 -9.34 -14.04 -31.13
C THR A 229 -8.59 -14.30 -32.45
N LEU A 230 -8.00 -13.24 -33.04
CA LEU A 230 -7.23 -13.34 -34.27
C LEU A 230 -5.98 -14.23 -34.12
N ILE A 231 -5.26 -14.11 -33.00
CA ILE A 231 -4.08 -14.94 -32.73
C ILE A 231 -4.49 -16.41 -32.50
N SER A 232 -5.50 -16.68 -31.68
CA SER A 232 -5.99 -18.06 -31.45
C SER A 232 -6.54 -18.70 -32.74
N GLY A 233 -7.21 -17.93 -33.60
CA GLY A 233 -7.63 -18.37 -34.93
C GLY A 233 -6.44 -18.68 -35.86
N ALA A 234 -5.41 -17.84 -35.86
CA ALA A 234 -4.17 -18.11 -36.61
C ALA A 234 -3.43 -19.36 -36.07
N GLN A 235 -3.39 -19.53 -34.75
CA GLN A 235 -2.84 -20.74 -34.11
C GLN A 235 -3.61 -21.99 -34.52
N PHE A 236 -4.95 -21.96 -34.54
CA PHE A 236 -5.78 -23.07 -35.02
C PHE A 236 -5.42 -23.49 -36.45
N VAL A 237 -5.29 -22.53 -37.37
CA VAL A 237 -4.89 -22.79 -38.77
C VAL A 237 -3.48 -23.39 -38.84
N LEU A 238 -2.52 -22.86 -38.08
CA LEU A 238 -1.15 -23.37 -38.02
C LEU A 238 -1.09 -24.79 -37.44
N TYR A 239 -1.82 -25.09 -36.36
CA TYR A 239 -1.93 -26.44 -35.81
C TYR A 239 -2.58 -27.41 -36.81
N PHE A 240 -3.63 -26.98 -37.52
CA PHE A 240 -4.32 -27.82 -38.50
C PHE A 240 -3.40 -28.25 -39.63
N LEU A 241 -2.62 -27.31 -40.18
CA LEU A 241 -1.71 -27.52 -41.31
C LEU A 241 -0.38 -28.17 -40.93
N LEU A 242 0.25 -27.75 -39.82
CA LEU A 242 1.67 -28.03 -39.55
C LEU A 242 1.92 -28.99 -38.37
N SER A 243 0.95 -29.23 -37.47
CA SER A 243 1.18 -30.05 -36.28
C SER A 243 0.92 -31.55 -36.55
N PRO A 244 1.94 -32.41 -36.50
CA PRO A 244 1.76 -33.86 -36.49
C PRO A 244 1.25 -34.34 -35.12
N GLU A 245 0.62 -35.52 -35.08
CA GLU A 245 0.36 -36.20 -33.81
C GLU A 245 1.68 -36.70 -33.19
N THR A 246 1.90 -36.43 -31.90
CA THR A 246 3.13 -36.80 -31.16
C THR A 246 2.96 -37.99 -30.23
N ARG A 247 1.74 -38.36 -29.83
CA ARG A 247 1.52 -39.60 -29.07
C ARG A 247 1.74 -40.80 -29.99
N TYR A 248 2.91 -41.43 -29.88
CA TYR A 248 3.19 -42.68 -30.58
C TYR A 248 2.68 -43.90 -29.78
N ILE A 249 2.10 -44.86 -30.50
CA ILE A 249 1.84 -46.24 -30.08
C ILE A 249 2.09 -47.09 -31.33
N GLN A 250 2.90 -48.14 -31.20
CA GLN A 250 3.17 -49.08 -32.28
C GLN A 250 1.90 -49.88 -32.59
N GLN A 251 1.32 -49.69 -33.78
CA GLN A 251 0.11 -50.38 -34.21
C GLN A 251 0.44 -51.44 -35.28
N GLU A 252 0.15 -52.70 -34.97
CA GLU A 252 0.06 -53.73 -35.99
C GLU A 252 -1.09 -53.39 -36.97
N ASN A 253 -0.77 -53.30 -38.26
CA ASN A 253 -1.72 -53.26 -39.38
C ASN A 253 -2.79 -52.15 -39.35
N SER A 254 -2.40 -50.87 -39.42
CA SER A 254 -3.32 -49.77 -39.76
C SER A 254 -3.33 -49.43 -41.27
N THR A 255 -4.54 -49.35 -41.87
CA THR A 255 -4.69 -49.12 -43.32
C THR A 255 -4.44 -47.67 -43.73
N ARG A 256 -3.80 -47.48 -44.88
CA ARG A 256 -3.18 -46.22 -45.34
C ARG A 256 -4.21 -45.17 -45.83
N LYS A 257 -5.00 -44.60 -44.91
CA LYS A 257 -6.00 -43.56 -45.20
C LYS A 257 -5.37 -42.32 -45.88
N SER A 258 -6.10 -41.75 -46.85
CA SER A 258 -5.67 -40.62 -47.67
C SER A 258 -5.33 -39.36 -46.85
N GLY A 259 -4.34 -38.59 -47.31
CA GLY A 259 -3.70 -37.50 -46.56
C GLY A 259 -4.67 -36.46 -46.00
N PHE A 260 -5.59 -35.92 -46.80
CA PHE A 260 -6.57 -34.93 -46.34
C PHE A 260 -7.56 -35.52 -45.33
N MET A 261 -8.04 -36.74 -45.55
CA MET A 261 -8.96 -37.40 -44.63
C MET A 261 -8.27 -37.73 -43.29
N LYS A 262 -6.96 -38.04 -43.31
CA LYS A 262 -6.13 -38.24 -42.11
C LYS A 262 -5.96 -36.97 -41.25
N LEU A 263 -6.15 -35.76 -41.80
CA LEU A 263 -6.16 -34.51 -41.02
C LEU A 263 -7.44 -34.32 -40.20
N ILE A 264 -8.54 -34.98 -40.57
CA ILE A 264 -9.91 -34.75 -40.10
C ILE A 264 -10.45 -35.93 -39.27
N THR A 265 -10.04 -37.17 -39.57
CA THR A 265 -10.48 -38.35 -38.80
C THR A 265 -9.78 -38.41 -37.44
N PHE A 266 -10.44 -37.92 -36.39
CA PHE A 266 -10.10 -38.28 -35.03
C PHE A 266 -10.37 -39.78 -34.79
N SER A 267 -9.52 -40.44 -34.02
CA SER A 267 -9.63 -41.86 -33.71
C SER A 267 -8.92 -42.14 -32.39
N ARG A 268 -9.48 -43.04 -31.57
CA ARG A 268 -8.88 -43.43 -30.30
C ARG A 268 -7.60 -44.22 -30.57
N ILE A 269 -6.47 -43.69 -30.10
CA ILE A 269 -5.13 -44.28 -30.26
C ILE A 269 -4.89 -45.32 -29.17
N ASP A 270 -5.31 -45.03 -27.94
CA ASP A 270 -5.12 -45.88 -26.76
C ASP A 270 -6.46 -46.51 -26.29
N PRO A 271 -6.60 -47.85 -26.31
CA PRO A 271 -7.85 -48.52 -25.95
C PRO A 271 -8.12 -48.57 -24.45
N THR A 272 -7.18 -48.19 -23.58
CA THR A 272 -7.34 -48.24 -22.12
C THR A 272 -8.55 -47.43 -21.63
N PRO A 273 -9.42 -47.98 -20.77
CA PRO A 273 -10.57 -47.25 -20.23
C PRO A 273 -10.13 -46.10 -19.32
N PHE A 274 -10.94 -45.05 -19.17
CA PHE A 274 -10.66 -43.96 -18.22
C PHE A 274 -10.75 -44.47 -16.78
N SER A 275 -9.70 -44.26 -15.97
CA SER A 275 -9.72 -44.50 -14.53
C SER A 275 -9.68 -43.21 -13.74
N MET A 276 -10.52 -43.11 -12.70
CA MET A 276 -10.45 -42.01 -11.73
C MET A 276 -9.11 -41.96 -10.98
N SER A 277 -8.36 -43.07 -10.91
CA SER A 277 -7.02 -43.08 -10.33
C SER A 277 -6.00 -42.25 -11.12
N GLU A 278 -6.21 -42.03 -12.43
CA GLU A 278 -5.33 -41.17 -13.24
C GLU A 278 -5.43 -39.70 -12.85
N VAL A 279 -6.62 -39.25 -12.45
CA VAL A 279 -6.87 -37.88 -11.95
C VAL A 279 -6.21 -37.67 -10.58
N ILE A 280 -6.12 -38.72 -9.76
CA ILE A 280 -5.53 -38.65 -8.42
C ILE A 280 -3.99 -38.87 -8.45
N ARG A 281 -3.47 -39.59 -9.45
CA ARG A 281 -2.04 -39.94 -9.58
C ARG A 281 -1.06 -38.75 -9.50
N PRO A 282 -1.33 -37.54 -10.03
CA PRO A 282 -0.42 -36.40 -9.86
C PRO A 282 -0.16 -36.03 -8.39
N PHE A 283 -1.12 -36.21 -7.50
CA PHE A 283 -0.93 -35.94 -6.06
C PHE A 283 0.05 -36.91 -5.39
N SER A 284 0.29 -38.11 -5.95
CA SER A 284 1.30 -39.03 -5.40
C SER A 284 2.73 -38.52 -5.59
N MET A 285 2.98 -37.60 -6.53
CA MET A 285 4.30 -36.96 -6.70
C MET A 285 4.67 -36.09 -5.49
N GLY A 286 3.68 -35.53 -4.79
CA GLY A 286 3.89 -34.79 -3.54
C GLY A 286 4.44 -35.64 -2.39
N LYS A 287 4.41 -36.98 -2.50
CA LYS A 287 5.03 -37.89 -1.51
C LYS A 287 6.56 -38.00 -1.67
N GLN A 288 7.10 -37.56 -2.80
CA GLN A 288 8.53 -37.68 -3.10
C GLN A 288 9.22 -36.34 -2.90
N MET A 289 10.04 -36.23 -1.85
CA MET A 289 10.70 -34.97 -1.46
C MET A 289 11.58 -34.38 -2.59
N THR A 290 12.16 -35.25 -3.42
CA THR A 290 12.93 -34.89 -4.63
C THR A 290 12.11 -34.18 -5.72
N VAL A 291 10.78 -34.30 -5.71
CA VAL A 291 9.86 -33.53 -6.57
C VAL A 291 9.24 -32.37 -5.80
N LEU A 292 8.76 -32.64 -4.58
CA LEU A 292 8.02 -31.68 -3.77
C LEU A 292 8.82 -30.40 -3.52
N LEU A 293 10.08 -30.53 -3.07
CA LEU A 293 10.89 -29.39 -2.63
C LEU A 293 11.27 -28.48 -3.82
N PRO A 294 11.76 -28.98 -4.97
CA PRO A 294 11.94 -28.15 -6.17
C PRO A 294 10.64 -27.52 -6.71
N VAL A 295 9.52 -28.26 -6.68
CA VAL A 295 8.23 -27.75 -7.18
C VAL A 295 7.69 -26.61 -6.30
N LEU A 296 7.77 -26.74 -4.98
CA LEU A 296 7.41 -25.67 -4.05
C LEU A 296 8.31 -24.44 -4.24
N SER A 297 9.63 -24.63 -4.32
CA SER A 297 10.58 -23.53 -4.53
C SER A 297 10.36 -22.77 -5.84
N HIS A 298 10.18 -23.48 -6.96
CA HIS A 298 9.84 -22.86 -8.25
C HIS A 298 8.50 -22.09 -8.16
N SER A 299 7.49 -22.69 -7.53
CA SER A 299 6.15 -22.10 -7.42
C SER A 299 6.15 -20.83 -6.57
N MET A 300 6.87 -20.81 -5.45
CA MET A 300 7.00 -19.65 -4.57
C MET A 300 7.74 -18.50 -5.26
N ILE A 301 8.87 -18.79 -5.92
CA ILE A 301 9.60 -17.77 -6.71
C ILE A 301 8.73 -17.22 -7.83
N PHE A 302 8.09 -18.08 -8.62
CA PHE A 302 7.23 -17.62 -9.72
C PHE A 302 6.05 -16.78 -9.20
N CYS A 303 5.50 -17.11 -8.02
CA CYS A 303 4.50 -16.27 -7.35
C CYS A 303 5.06 -14.89 -6.99
N LEU A 304 6.16 -14.82 -6.23
CA LEU A 304 6.74 -13.56 -5.75
C LEU A 304 7.39 -12.69 -6.83
N SER A 305 7.94 -13.29 -7.89
CA SER A 305 8.76 -12.56 -8.89
C SER A 305 8.13 -12.48 -10.28
N ALA A 306 7.10 -13.26 -10.59
CA ALA A 306 6.28 -13.06 -11.78
C ALA A 306 4.86 -12.62 -11.42
N ALA A 307 4.10 -13.42 -10.66
CA ALA A 307 2.68 -13.12 -10.42
C ALA A 307 2.47 -11.81 -9.64
N MET A 308 3.17 -11.63 -8.52
CA MET A 308 3.11 -10.41 -7.70
C MET A 308 3.49 -9.18 -8.51
N LEU A 309 4.69 -9.15 -9.12
CA LEU A 309 5.11 -8.00 -9.92
C LEU A 309 4.18 -7.74 -11.11
N THR A 310 3.53 -8.77 -11.67
CA THR A 310 2.60 -8.60 -12.80
C THR A 310 1.24 -8.06 -12.38
N VAL A 311 0.69 -8.48 -11.23
CA VAL A 311 -0.62 -8.06 -10.74
C VAL A 311 -0.56 -6.73 -9.96
N GLU A 312 0.54 -6.48 -9.25
CA GLU A 312 0.69 -5.31 -8.39
C GLU A 312 1.29 -4.08 -9.10
N ILE A 313 2.06 -4.22 -10.19
CA ILE A 313 2.62 -3.04 -10.89
C ILE A 313 1.53 -2.02 -11.30
N PRO A 314 0.39 -2.39 -11.90
CA PRO A 314 -0.68 -1.43 -12.16
C PRO A 314 -1.32 -0.88 -10.89
N GLN A 315 -1.62 -1.75 -9.91
CA GLN A 315 -2.31 -1.35 -8.68
C GLN A 315 -1.46 -0.36 -7.86
N LEU A 316 -0.13 -0.51 -7.88
CA LEU A 316 0.82 0.38 -7.22
C LEU A 316 1.17 1.61 -8.07
N PHE A 317 1.43 1.46 -9.38
CA PHE A 317 1.97 2.57 -10.19
C PHE A 317 0.87 3.43 -10.81
N ALA A 318 -0.27 2.86 -11.23
CA ALA A 318 -1.38 3.64 -11.79
C ALA A 318 -2.11 4.46 -10.71
N THR A 319 -2.10 4.01 -9.45
CA THR A 319 -2.66 4.79 -8.32
C THR A 319 -1.66 5.82 -7.76
N ARG A 320 -0.38 5.46 -7.58
CA ARG A 320 0.64 6.33 -6.95
C ARG A 320 1.23 7.39 -7.90
N PHE A 321 1.09 7.20 -9.22
CA PHE A 321 1.65 8.10 -10.24
C PHE A 321 0.67 8.41 -11.40
N GLU A 322 -0.62 8.05 -11.29
CA GLU A 322 -1.67 8.30 -12.29
C GLU A 322 -1.35 7.80 -13.73
N LEU A 323 -0.59 6.69 -13.84
CA LEU A 323 -0.15 6.17 -15.14
C LEU A 323 -1.30 5.56 -15.98
N GLY A 324 -1.47 6.05 -17.21
CA GLY A 324 -2.41 5.48 -18.18
C GLY A 324 -2.02 4.06 -18.65
N PRO A 325 -2.94 3.31 -19.29
CA PRO A 325 -2.69 1.95 -19.80
C PRO A 325 -1.39 1.79 -20.61
N GLU A 326 -1.04 2.72 -21.51
CA GLU A 326 0.23 2.66 -22.25
C GLU A 326 1.46 2.83 -21.34
N GLN A 327 1.41 3.78 -20.41
CA GLN A 327 2.50 4.08 -19.46
C GLN A 327 2.70 2.96 -18.43
N THR A 328 1.61 2.32 -18.01
CA THR A 328 1.59 1.13 -17.16
C THR A 328 2.16 -0.09 -17.90
N GLY A 329 1.81 -0.27 -19.18
CA GLY A 329 2.39 -1.32 -20.03
C GLY A 329 3.91 -1.22 -20.14
N ILE A 330 4.46 -0.01 -20.28
CA ILE A 330 5.92 0.23 -20.39
C ILE A 330 6.71 -0.27 -19.17
N GLN A 331 6.12 -0.31 -17.97
CA GLN A 331 6.80 -0.74 -16.73
C GLN A 331 7.32 -2.18 -16.81
N PHE A 332 6.65 -3.03 -17.59
CA PHE A 332 6.99 -4.44 -17.79
C PHE A 332 8.30 -4.66 -18.57
N LEU A 333 8.86 -3.63 -19.21
CA LEU A 333 10.09 -3.75 -19.99
C LEU A 333 11.28 -4.24 -19.15
N GLY A 334 11.36 -3.86 -17.87
CA GLY A 334 12.43 -4.29 -16.97
C GLY A 334 12.46 -5.81 -16.74
N ILE A 335 11.31 -6.39 -16.38
CA ILE A 335 11.19 -7.84 -16.13
C ILE A 335 11.36 -8.65 -17.41
N ILE A 336 10.85 -8.15 -18.55
CA ILE A 336 11.08 -8.75 -19.88
C ILE A 336 12.58 -8.82 -20.21
N VAL A 337 13.33 -7.72 -20.03
CA VAL A 337 14.78 -7.70 -20.26
C VAL A 337 15.51 -8.67 -19.30
N GLY A 338 15.15 -8.68 -18.02
CA GLY A 338 15.71 -9.60 -17.03
C GLY A 338 15.54 -11.08 -17.41
N THR A 339 14.33 -11.46 -17.81
CA THR A 339 14.00 -12.82 -18.27
C THR A 339 14.73 -13.19 -19.57
N ILE A 340 14.90 -12.26 -20.52
CA ILE A 340 15.63 -12.52 -21.77
C ILE A 340 17.15 -12.69 -21.53
N LEU A 341 17.75 -11.94 -20.59
CA LEU A 341 19.20 -11.99 -20.34
C LEU A 341 19.73 -13.39 -19.93
N VAL A 342 18.87 -14.25 -19.39
CA VAL A 342 19.23 -15.65 -19.06
C VAL A 342 19.43 -16.52 -20.31
N GLU A 343 18.77 -16.22 -21.43
CA GLU A 343 18.92 -16.97 -22.69
C GLU A 343 20.39 -16.94 -23.16
N ASN A 344 21.01 -15.76 -23.13
CA ASN A 344 22.40 -15.53 -23.55
C ASN A 344 23.45 -16.29 -22.70
N GLN A 345 23.07 -16.89 -21.58
CA GLN A 345 23.95 -17.62 -20.65
C GLN A 345 23.72 -19.13 -20.65
N ARG A 346 22.76 -19.68 -21.41
CA ARG A 346 22.39 -21.11 -21.35
C ARG A 346 23.53 -22.10 -21.62
N HIS A 347 24.56 -21.71 -22.36
CA HIS A 347 25.69 -22.59 -22.68
C HIS A 347 26.78 -22.68 -21.59
N ALA A 348 26.71 -21.86 -20.54
CA ALA A 348 27.77 -21.76 -19.53
C ALA A 348 27.61 -22.74 -18.34
N VAL A 349 26.45 -23.39 -18.17
CA VAL A 349 26.13 -24.19 -16.97
C VAL A 349 26.08 -25.68 -17.28
N ASN A 350 26.94 -26.44 -16.59
CA ASN A 350 27.09 -27.88 -16.79
C ASN A 350 25.86 -28.66 -16.24
N PRO A 351 25.18 -29.55 -17.00
CA PRO A 351 23.90 -30.17 -16.58
C PRO A 351 23.90 -30.97 -15.28
N LYS A 352 25.07 -31.35 -14.74
CA LYS A 352 25.18 -31.99 -13.41
C LYS A 352 24.91 -31.02 -12.26
N ASN A 353 25.00 -29.71 -12.50
CA ASN A 353 25.03 -28.67 -11.45
C ASN A 353 23.73 -27.85 -11.34
N TYR A 354 22.62 -28.27 -11.95
CA TYR A 354 21.37 -27.48 -11.99
C TYR A 354 20.88 -27.01 -10.61
N LEU A 355 20.95 -27.86 -9.58
CA LEU A 355 20.56 -27.46 -8.22
C LEU A 355 21.48 -26.36 -7.66
N ILE A 356 22.80 -26.48 -7.84
CA ILE A 356 23.78 -25.49 -7.40
C ILE A 356 23.59 -24.17 -8.16
N ALA A 357 23.37 -24.24 -9.48
CA ALA A 357 23.11 -23.07 -10.31
C ALA A 357 21.78 -22.37 -9.98
N SER A 358 20.81 -23.10 -9.41
CA SER A 358 19.55 -22.49 -8.96
C SER A 358 19.76 -21.51 -7.80
N TYR A 359 20.69 -21.73 -6.88
CA TYR A 359 20.96 -20.82 -5.75
C TYR A 359 21.31 -19.39 -6.19
N LEU A 360 22.02 -19.22 -7.30
CA LEU A 360 22.28 -17.90 -7.89
C LEU A 360 20.97 -17.19 -8.29
N GLY A 361 19.99 -17.95 -8.78
CA GLY A 361 18.65 -17.46 -9.11
C GLY A 361 17.82 -17.08 -7.88
N PHE A 362 17.88 -17.86 -6.78
CA PHE A 362 17.26 -17.49 -5.50
C PHE A 362 17.84 -16.17 -4.98
N VAL A 363 19.17 -16.05 -4.93
CA VAL A 363 19.85 -14.82 -4.45
C VAL A 363 19.51 -13.62 -5.34
N ALA A 364 19.56 -13.77 -6.66
CA ALA A 364 19.16 -12.71 -7.59
C ALA A 364 17.69 -12.30 -7.39
N MET A 365 16.77 -13.24 -7.16
CA MET A 365 15.37 -12.93 -6.88
C MET A 365 15.20 -12.12 -5.59
N ILE A 366 15.85 -12.53 -4.49
CA ILE A 366 15.80 -11.82 -3.20
C ILE A 366 16.34 -10.39 -3.36
N VAL A 367 17.53 -10.24 -3.96
CA VAL A 367 18.14 -8.92 -4.20
C VAL A 367 17.25 -8.05 -5.09
N GLY A 368 16.67 -8.62 -6.16
CA GLY A 368 15.77 -7.89 -7.06
C GLY A 368 14.51 -7.36 -6.36
N LEU A 369 13.85 -8.19 -5.54
CA LEU A 369 12.66 -7.78 -4.79
C LEU A 369 12.98 -6.76 -3.68
N VAL A 370 14.08 -6.94 -2.94
CA VAL A 370 14.52 -5.94 -1.93
C VAL A 370 14.85 -4.61 -2.60
N VAL A 371 15.58 -4.61 -3.72
CA VAL A 371 15.89 -3.40 -4.49
C VAL A 371 14.62 -2.74 -5.04
N PHE A 372 13.65 -3.52 -5.53
CA PHE A 372 12.35 -2.99 -5.96
C PHE A 372 11.61 -2.30 -4.81
N CYS A 373 11.37 -3.00 -3.70
CA CYS A 373 10.58 -2.47 -2.57
C CYS A 373 11.25 -1.26 -1.90
N VAL A 374 12.57 -1.30 -1.70
CA VAL A 374 13.32 -0.17 -1.11
C VAL A 374 13.32 1.04 -2.05
N LEU A 375 13.52 0.85 -3.36
CA LEU A 375 13.49 1.98 -4.31
C LEU A 375 12.08 2.53 -4.52
N LEU A 376 11.03 1.70 -4.41
CA LEU A 376 9.64 2.13 -4.46
C LEU A 376 9.25 2.94 -3.21
N GLY A 377 9.62 2.48 -2.01
CA GLY A 377 9.44 3.25 -0.77
C GLY A 377 10.10 4.63 -0.82
N ASN A 378 11.29 4.72 -1.45
CA ASN A 378 12.02 5.96 -1.69
C ASN A 378 11.47 6.83 -2.86
N THR A 379 10.33 6.49 -3.47
CA THR A 379 9.63 7.36 -4.43
C THR A 379 8.46 8.10 -3.79
N LEU A 380 8.53 9.43 -3.82
CA LEU A 380 7.43 10.32 -3.44
C LEU A 380 6.22 10.05 -4.36
N PRO A 381 4.97 10.12 -3.86
CA PRO A 381 3.78 10.12 -4.70
C PRO A 381 3.87 11.18 -5.81
N MET A 382 3.26 10.91 -6.96
CA MET A 382 3.29 11.74 -8.18
C MET A 382 4.69 12.00 -8.80
N HIS A 383 5.79 11.55 -8.18
CA HIS A 383 7.15 11.65 -8.74
C HIS A 383 7.67 10.27 -9.19
N TYR A 384 7.24 9.86 -10.38
CA TYR A 384 7.73 8.65 -11.04
C TYR A 384 9.25 8.67 -11.22
N LYS A 385 9.92 7.55 -10.89
CA LYS A 385 11.33 7.29 -11.20
C LYS A 385 11.48 5.88 -11.75
N VAL A 386 12.35 5.73 -12.75
CA VAL A 386 12.66 4.43 -13.41
C VAL A 386 13.40 3.45 -12.48
N SER A 387 13.96 3.92 -11.36
CA SER A 387 14.87 3.13 -10.50
C SER A 387 14.29 1.81 -9.94
N PRO A 388 13.01 1.69 -9.50
CA PRO A 388 12.48 0.40 -9.02
C PRO A 388 12.42 -0.68 -10.12
N ILE A 389 12.34 -0.28 -11.40
CA ILE A 389 12.29 -1.17 -12.57
C ILE A 389 13.60 -1.97 -12.71
N ILE A 390 14.71 -1.46 -12.17
CA ILE A 390 15.99 -2.18 -12.13
C ILE A 390 15.89 -3.40 -11.19
N GLY A 391 15.26 -3.25 -10.01
CA GLY A 391 14.99 -4.36 -9.09
C GLY A 391 14.06 -5.40 -9.71
N ILE A 392 12.98 -4.94 -10.35
CA ILE A 392 12.06 -5.77 -11.15
C ILE A 392 12.80 -6.59 -12.22
N GLY A 393 13.78 -6.00 -12.93
CA GLY A 393 14.60 -6.71 -13.90
C GLY A 393 15.52 -7.77 -13.29
N VAL A 394 16.16 -7.47 -12.16
CA VAL A 394 17.00 -8.45 -11.44
C VAL A 394 16.16 -9.61 -10.88
N ALA A 395 14.94 -9.33 -10.42
CA ALA A 395 13.97 -10.36 -10.02
C ALA A 395 13.55 -11.25 -11.21
N GLY A 396 13.29 -10.66 -12.38
CA GLY A 396 12.97 -11.38 -13.62
C GLY A 396 14.08 -12.31 -14.12
N PHE A 397 15.35 -11.92 -13.91
CA PHE A 397 16.53 -12.74 -14.17
C PHE A 397 16.62 -13.92 -13.20
N GLY A 398 16.47 -13.66 -11.89
CA GLY A 398 16.44 -14.70 -10.86
C GLY A 398 15.35 -15.74 -11.07
N ASN A 399 14.13 -15.29 -11.37
CA ASN A 399 12.99 -16.12 -11.73
C ASN A 399 13.30 -17.09 -12.88
N GLN A 400 13.92 -16.58 -13.96
CA GLN A 400 14.18 -17.40 -15.13
C GLN A 400 15.29 -18.44 -14.90
N LEU A 401 16.30 -18.12 -14.11
CA LEU A 401 17.31 -19.11 -13.71
C LEU A 401 16.68 -20.28 -12.94
N VAL A 402 15.91 -19.98 -11.88
CA VAL A 402 15.31 -21.05 -11.07
C VAL A 402 14.25 -21.83 -11.85
N SER A 403 13.42 -21.15 -12.65
CA SER A 403 12.44 -21.79 -13.53
C SER A 403 13.11 -22.74 -14.53
N ASN A 404 14.18 -22.31 -15.22
CA ASN A 404 14.91 -23.17 -16.14
C ASN A 404 15.50 -24.40 -15.42
N PHE A 405 16.21 -24.20 -14.31
CA PHE A 405 16.97 -25.28 -13.67
C PHE A 405 16.09 -26.27 -12.90
N LEU A 406 15.09 -25.82 -12.14
CA LEU A 406 14.24 -26.73 -11.36
C LEU A 406 13.24 -27.51 -12.24
N ILE A 407 12.73 -26.91 -13.33
CA ILE A 407 11.91 -27.67 -14.31
C ILE A 407 12.77 -28.75 -14.98
N ASN A 408 13.98 -28.42 -15.43
CA ASN A 408 14.88 -29.42 -16.04
C ASN A 408 15.28 -30.53 -15.05
N TYR A 409 15.51 -30.19 -13.78
CA TYR A 409 15.82 -31.16 -12.71
C TYR A 409 14.67 -32.16 -12.51
N VAL A 410 13.44 -31.68 -12.28
CA VAL A 410 12.27 -32.55 -12.06
C VAL A 410 11.93 -33.38 -13.30
N MET A 411 12.01 -32.79 -14.50
CA MET A 411 11.77 -33.55 -15.76
C MET A 411 12.85 -34.60 -16.05
N LYS A 412 14.08 -34.43 -15.55
CA LYS A 412 15.14 -35.44 -15.71
C LYS A 412 15.02 -36.61 -14.73
N ILE A 413 14.66 -36.35 -13.46
CA ILE A 413 14.48 -37.45 -12.48
C ILE A 413 13.24 -38.28 -12.80
N HIS A 414 12.18 -37.65 -13.32
CA HIS A 414 10.90 -38.31 -13.61
C HIS A 414 10.60 -38.42 -15.10
N SER A 415 11.60 -38.78 -15.92
CA SER A 415 11.47 -38.93 -17.37
C SER A 415 10.24 -39.77 -17.77
N ASP A 416 10.06 -40.89 -17.10
CA ASP A 416 9.08 -41.93 -17.45
C ASP A 416 7.67 -41.57 -16.98
N ASN A 417 7.56 -40.56 -16.12
CA ASN A 417 6.32 -40.02 -15.56
C ASN A 417 6.19 -38.50 -15.81
N ALA A 418 6.89 -37.96 -16.81
CA ALA A 418 7.02 -36.51 -17.03
C ALA A 418 5.67 -35.78 -17.14
N ALA A 419 4.64 -36.43 -17.70
CA ALA A 419 3.28 -35.87 -17.76
C ALA A 419 2.66 -35.70 -16.36
N THR A 420 2.77 -36.73 -15.51
CA THR A 420 2.29 -36.71 -14.13
C THR A 420 3.02 -35.65 -13.30
N ALA A 421 4.34 -35.57 -13.44
CA ALA A 421 5.16 -34.56 -12.78
C ALA A 421 4.85 -33.13 -13.28
N SER A 422 4.60 -32.95 -14.58
CA SER A 422 4.25 -31.65 -15.16
C SER A 422 2.84 -31.17 -14.74
N ILE A 423 1.86 -32.09 -14.56
CA ILE A 423 0.56 -31.74 -13.96
C ILE A 423 0.74 -31.28 -12.51
N PHE A 424 1.53 -32.00 -11.71
CA PHE A 424 1.77 -31.63 -10.30
C PHE A 424 2.48 -30.28 -10.17
N LEU A 425 3.53 -30.04 -10.96
CA LEU A 425 4.24 -28.75 -11.03
C LEU A 425 3.29 -27.63 -11.47
N GLY A 426 2.45 -27.88 -12.47
CA GLY A 426 1.42 -26.96 -12.92
C GLY A 426 0.43 -26.61 -11.81
N LEU A 427 -0.13 -27.59 -11.11
CA LEU A 427 -1.08 -27.37 -10.02
C LEU A 427 -0.48 -26.49 -8.93
N VAL A 428 0.68 -26.87 -8.36
CA VAL A 428 1.27 -26.16 -7.23
C VAL A 428 1.58 -24.71 -7.61
N ARG A 429 2.11 -24.46 -8.82
CA ARG A 429 2.40 -23.11 -9.30
C ARG A 429 1.13 -22.27 -9.46
N GLN A 430 0.09 -22.78 -10.14
CA GLN A 430 -1.14 -22.02 -10.35
C GLN A 430 -1.91 -21.80 -9.04
N THR A 431 -1.87 -22.74 -8.08
CA THR A 431 -2.44 -22.55 -6.73
C THR A 431 -1.77 -21.40 -5.99
N TRP A 432 -0.43 -21.34 -5.94
CA TRP A 432 0.27 -20.20 -5.32
C TRP A 432 -0.03 -18.88 -6.03
N CYS A 433 -0.09 -18.87 -7.36
CA CYS A 433 -0.41 -17.66 -8.14
C CYS A 433 -1.89 -17.22 -8.02
N PHE A 434 -2.80 -18.14 -7.72
CA PHE A 434 -4.20 -17.83 -7.38
C PHE A 434 -4.32 -17.22 -5.99
N ILE A 435 -3.59 -17.76 -5.00
CA ILE A 435 -3.64 -17.29 -3.61
C ILE A 435 -2.95 -15.92 -3.45
N GLY A 436 -1.87 -15.66 -4.19
CA GLY A 436 -1.07 -14.42 -4.13
C GLY A 436 -1.87 -13.11 -4.04
N PRO A 437 -2.72 -12.79 -5.04
CA PRO A 437 -3.48 -11.52 -5.07
C PRO A 437 -4.45 -11.29 -3.89
N PHE A 438 -4.73 -12.28 -3.05
CA PHE A 438 -5.54 -12.09 -1.84
C PHE A 438 -4.73 -11.55 -0.65
N TRP A 439 -3.39 -11.50 -0.73
CA TRP A 439 -2.53 -10.99 0.36
C TRP A 439 -1.41 -10.05 -0.11
N PHE A 440 -1.15 -9.95 -1.42
CA PHE A 440 -0.21 -8.94 -1.95
C PHE A 440 -0.59 -7.50 -1.56
N PRO A 441 -1.87 -7.04 -1.61
CA PRO A 441 -2.21 -5.66 -1.26
C PRO A 441 -1.85 -5.35 0.20
N THR A 442 -2.29 -6.17 1.15
CA THR A 442 -1.99 -6.03 2.58
C THR A 442 -0.49 -6.08 2.91
N MET A 443 0.27 -6.89 2.17
CA MET A 443 1.73 -6.89 2.26
C MET A 443 2.33 -5.54 1.82
N PHE A 444 1.87 -4.98 0.70
CA PHE A 444 2.37 -3.68 0.21
C PHE A 444 1.87 -2.50 1.04
N GLU A 445 0.63 -2.50 1.51
CA GLU A 445 0.11 -1.54 2.48
C GLU A 445 1.02 -1.50 3.72
N THR A 446 1.25 -2.65 4.36
CA THR A 446 2.13 -2.76 5.55
C THR A 446 3.55 -2.24 5.26
N LEU A 447 4.14 -2.63 4.13
CA LEU A 447 5.51 -2.24 3.76
C LEU A 447 5.64 -0.75 3.39
N LEU A 448 4.60 -0.16 2.79
CA LEU A 448 4.54 1.25 2.39
C LEU A 448 4.00 2.18 3.48
N HIS A 449 3.39 1.66 4.55
CA HIS A 449 3.12 2.40 5.79
C HIS A 449 4.35 2.47 6.71
N HIS A 450 5.23 1.44 6.71
CA HIS A 450 6.47 1.45 7.49
C HIS A 450 7.59 2.34 6.93
N ASN A 451 7.42 2.94 5.74
CA ASN A 451 8.23 4.06 5.27
C ASN A 451 7.30 5.28 5.15
N PRO A 452 7.61 6.43 5.77
CA PRO A 452 6.64 7.51 5.94
C PRO A 452 6.14 8.05 4.59
N PRO A 453 4.83 8.06 4.32
CA PRO A 453 4.30 8.69 3.13
C PRO A 453 4.50 10.21 3.22
N PHE A 454 5.26 10.75 2.27
CA PHE A 454 5.11 12.16 1.90
C PHE A 454 3.73 12.34 1.27
N ILE A 455 2.75 12.69 2.12
CA ILE A 455 1.34 12.80 1.78
C ILE A 455 1.15 13.80 0.63
N ALA A 456 0.75 13.29 -0.54
CA ALA A 456 -0.08 14.03 -1.48
C ALA A 456 -1.55 13.93 -1.00
N PRO A 457 -2.37 14.99 -1.16
CA PRO A 457 -3.73 14.99 -0.64
C PRO A 457 -4.64 14.01 -1.41
N PRO A 458 -5.65 13.41 -0.76
CA PRO A 458 -6.59 12.52 -1.43
C PRO A 458 -7.52 13.32 -2.36
N HIS A 459 -7.30 13.23 -3.66
CA HIS A 459 -8.26 13.72 -4.65
C HIS A 459 -9.41 12.73 -4.81
N ALA A 460 -10.64 13.21 -4.65
CA ALA A 460 -11.84 12.39 -4.75
C ALA A 460 -12.14 11.99 -6.21
N VAL A 461 -12.22 10.68 -6.46
CA VAL A 461 -12.91 10.15 -7.65
C VAL A 461 -14.41 10.23 -7.39
N MET A 462 -15.08 11.22 -7.99
CA MET A 462 -16.53 11.30 -7.96
C MET A 462 -17.17 10.27 -8.89
N SER A 463 -17.88 9.30 -8.32
CA SER A 463 -19.02 8.65 -9.00
C SER A 463 -20.32 9.12 -8.35
N ARG A 464 -21.31 9.51 -9.17
CA ARG A 464 -22.64 9.97 -8.73
C ARG A 464 -23.70 9.37 -9.64
N HIS A 465 -24.84 8.99 -9.04
CA HIS A 465 -25.96 8.22 -9.62
C HIS A 465 -25.66 6.71 -9.74
N ARG A 466 -26.59 5.80 -9.40
CA ARG A 466 -28.02 5.90 -9.02
C ARG A 466 -28.37 4.62 -8.19
N ILE A 467 -29.42 4.50 -7.36
CA ILE A 467 -30.74 5.14 -7.23
C ILE A 467 -31.06 5.33 -5.71
N LYS A 468 -32.05 6.19 -5.37
CA LYS A 468 -32.73 6.26 -4.06
C LYS A 468 -33.35 4.89 -3.67
N GLU A 469 -33.79 4.59 -2.44
CA GLU A 469 -34.40 5.33 -1.32
C GLU A 469 -34.15 4.46 -0.04
N VAL A 470 -34.17 4.89 1.24
CA VAL A 470 -35.11 5.71 2.01
C VAL A 470 -34.38 6.34 3.23
N ASP A 471 -34.77 7.56 3.59
CA ASP A 471 -34.69 8.33 4.86
C ASP A 471 -33.50 8.20 5.85
N TYR A 472 -32.98 9.37 6.23
CA TYR A 472 -32.62 9.72 7.60
C TYR A 472 -33.28 11.07 7.92
N ASP A 473 -33.85 11.20 9.12
CA ASP A 473 -34.46 12.44 9.59
C ASP A 473 -33.38 13.42 10.09
N GLU A 474 -33.39 14.66 9.58
CA GLU A 474 -32.84 15.84 10.26
C GLU A 474 -33.86 16.98 10.16
N ASP A 475 -34.70 17.10 11.19
CA ASP A 475 -35.06 18.42 11.73
C ASP A 475 -33.75 19.07 12.26
N ASP A 476 -33.53 20.39 12.24
CA ASP A 476 -34.49 21.50 12.24
C ASP A 476 -34.34 22.47 11.05
N PHE A 477 -35.46 23.11 10.73
CA PHE A 477 -35.56 24.32 9.91
C PHE A 477 -34.66 25.47 10.42
N TYR A 478 -34.11 26.23 9.47
CA TYR A 478 -34.23 27.69 9.51
C TYR A 478 -34.94 28.12 8.23
N ASP A 479 -36.05 28.86 8.37
CA ASP A 479 -36.76 29.45 7.23
C ASP A 479 -35.89 30.48 6.52
N ASP A 480 -35.86 30.40 5.18
CA ASP A 480 -35.66 31.55 4.29
C ASP A 480 -36.59 31.31 3.07
N ASP A 481 -37.45 32.28 2.77
CA ASP A 481 -38.64 32.11 1.91
C ASP A 481 -38.35 31.88 0.41
N ASP A 482 -39.38 31.42 -0.33
CA ASP A 482 -39.40 31.28 -1.79
C ASP A 482 -39.10 32.60 -2.54
N ALA A 483 -37.82 32.90 -2.75
CA ALA A 483 -37.36 33.99 -3.61
C ALA A 483 -37.46 33.60 -5.10
N SER A 484 -38.67 33.66 -5.66
CA SER A 484 -38.88 33.50 -7.11
C SER A 484 -38.17 34.62 -7.89
N VAL A 485 -37.12 34.29 -8.64
CA VAL A 485 -36.33 35.26 -9.44
C VAL A 485 -37.25 36.03 -10.38
N ASP A 486 -37.26 37.36 -10.23
CA ASP A 486 -38.22 38.24 -10.90
C ASP A 486 -37.97 38.30 -12.42
N PRO A 487 -38.99 38.25 -13.29
CA PRO A 487 -38.79 38.29 -14.75
C PRO A 487 -38.04 39.53 -15.23
N GLU A 488 -38.20 40.67 -14.55
CA GLU A 488 -37.49 41.91 -14.85
C GLU A 488 -35.96 41.75 -14.70
N GLU A 489 -35.49 40.92 -13.77
CA GLU A 489 -34.06 40.68 -13.55
C GLU A 489 -33.43 39.84 -14.67
N GLN A 490 -34.20 38.91 -15.26
CA GLN A 490 -33.77 38.19 -16.48
C GLN A 490 -33.73 39.11 -17.72
N GLU A 491 -34.64 40.08 -17.84
CA GLU A 491 -34.56 41.07 -18.92
C GLU A 491 -33.36 42.01 -18.72
N PHE A 492 -33.13 42.48 -17.49
CA PHE A 492 -31.98 43.32 -17.15
C PHE A 492 -30.63 42.62 -17.46
N LEU A 493 -30.47 41.35 -17.05
CA LEU A 493 -29.28 40.56 -17.38
C LEU A 493 -29.07 40.43 -18.90
N GLN A 494 -30.15 40.30 -19.68
CA GLN A 494 -30.05 40.23 -21.15
C GLN A 494 -29.69 41.58 -21.79
N GLN A 495 -30.17 42.70 -21.22
CA GLN A 495 -29.77 44.05 -21.66
C GLN A 495 -28.27 44.30 -21.39
N CYS A 496 -27.79 44.02 -20.18
CA CYS A 496 -26.37 44.13 -19.82
C CYS A 496 -25.48 43.20 -20.68
N THR A 497 -25.92 41.97 -20.94
CA THR A 497 -25.22 41.03 -21.84
C THR A 497 -25.08 41.60 -23.25
N THR A 498 -26.12 42.27 -23.75
CA THR A 498 -26.12 42.88 -25.10
C THR A 498 -25.18 44.10 -25.15
N ALA A 499 -25.20 44.93 -24.12
CA ALA A 499 -24.32 46.10 -24.01
C ALA A 499 -22.83 45.72 -23.95
N VAL A 500 -22.45 44.71 -23.16
CA VAL A 500 -21.07 44.19 -23.11
C VAL A 500 -20.61 43.70 -24.49
N LEU A 501 -21.44 42.91 -25.18
CA LEU A 501 -21.12 42.42 -26.53
C LEU A 501 -20.94 43.56 -27.54
N GLN A 502 -21.75 44.62 -27.45
CA GLN A 502 -21.63 45.79 -28.32
C GLN A 502 -20.34 46.58 -28.05
N GLN A 503 -19.95 46.78 -26.79
CA GLN A 503 -18.69 47.47 -26.42
C GLN A 503 -17.43 46.65 -26.75
N LEU A 504 -17.51 45.31 -26.66
CA LEU A 504 -16.42 44.41 -27.07
C LEU A 504 -16.16 44.46 -28.59
N GLY A 505 -17.22 44.58 -29.40
CA GLY A 505 -17.11 44.77 -30.85
C GLY A 505 -16.68 46.19 -31.28
N ALA A 506 -17.04 47.23 -30.51
CA ALA A 506 -16.79 48.63 -30.88
C ALA A 506 -15.35 49.11 -30.59
N GLY A 507 -14.77 48.74 -29.45
CA GLY A 507 -13.42 49.19 -29.06
C GLY A 507 -12.30 48.40 -29.74
N GLN A 508 -11.24 49.09 -30.18
CA GLN A 508 -10.05 48.45 -30.79
C GLN A 508 -9.07 47.94 -29.72
N PRO A 509 -8.44 46.75 -29.91
CA PRO A 509 -8.75 45.74 -30.93
C PRO A 509 -10.12 45.11 -30.67
N SER A 510 -10.85 44.75 -31.74
CA SER A 510 -12.14 44.06 -31.65
C SER A 510 -11.96 42.72 -30.95
N VAL A 511 -12.66 42.49 -29.84
CA VAL A 511 -12.61 41.24 -29.07
C VAL A 511 -13.94 40.51 -29.22
N THR A 512 -13.89 39.23 -29.61
CA THR A 512 -15.07 38.37 -29.65
C THR A 512 -15.14 37.51 -28.38
N ALA A 513 -16.31 37.49 -27.76
CA ALA A 513 -16.65 36.64 -26.62
C ALA A 513 -18.00 35.96 -26.87
N THR A 514 -18.22 34.79 -26.27
CA THR A 514 -19.52 34.11 -26.31
C THR A 514 -20.51 34.73 -25.32
N LYS A 515 -21.83 34.55 -25.55
CA LYS A 515 -22.88 35.07 -24.64
C LYS A 515 -22.69 34.57 -23.20
N GLN A 516 -22.23 33.33 -23.05
CA GLN A 516 -22.01 32.67 -21.76
C GLN A 516 -20.79 33.25 -21.02
N GLU A 517 -19.63 33.39 -21.70
CA GLU A 517 -18.45 34.09 -21.13
C GLU A 517 -18.77 35.54 -20.67
N VAL A 518 -19.73 36.21 -21.32
CA VAL A 518 -20.21 37.54 -20.94
C VAL A 518 -21.13 37.49 -19.73
N GLN A 519 -22.03 36.52 -19.64
CA GLN A 519 -22.92 36.36 -18.49
C GLN A 519 -22.14 35.93 -17.23
N ASP A 520 -21.15 35.05 -17.36
CA ASP A 520 -20.25 34.68 -16.26
C ASP A 520 -19.44 35.88 -15.76
N ALA A 521 -18.96 36.74 -16.67
CA ALA A 521 -18.24 37.97 -16.32
C ALA A 521 -19.16 38.99 -15.63
N LEU A 522 -20.37 39.21 -16.14
CA LEU A 522 -21.37 40.08 -15.51
C LEU A 522 -21.73 39.58 -14.11
N TRP A 523 -21.97 38.28 -13.93
CA TRP A 523 -22.20 37.68 -12.62
C TRP A 523 -21.05 37.94 -11.64
N HIS A 524 -19.80 37.68 -12.06
CA HIS A 524 -18.61 37.93 -11.24
C HIS A 524 -18.36 39.40 -10.89
N TYR A 525 -18.93 40.35 -11.64
CA TYR A 525 -18.80 41.79 -11.40
C TYR A 525 -20.13 42.48 -11.07
N TYR A 526 -21.13 41.74 -10.56
CA TYR A 526 -22.43 42.27 -10.12
C TYR A 526 -23.12 43.14 -11.20
N ASN A 527 -23.19 42.61 -12.42
CA ASN A 527 -23.73 43.23 -13.64
C ASN A 527 -23.01 44.51 -14.12
N ASP A 528 -21.81 44.82 -13.61
CA ASP A 528 -20.99 45.93 -14.10
C ASP A 528 -20.44 45.64 -15.52
N ILE A 529 -20.96 46.41 -16.49
CA ILE A 529 -20.63 46.31 -17.91
C ILE A 529 -19.15 46.64 -18.17
N GLU A 530 -18.61 47.72 -17.60
CA GLU A 530 -17.25 48.18 -17.90
C GLU A 530 -16.19 47.25 -17.29
N LYS A 531 -16.38 46.80 -16.06
CA LYS A 531 -15.49 45.80 -15.42
C LYS A 531 -15.50 44.49 -16.22
N SER A 532 -16.67 44.04 -16.68
CA SER A 532 -16.81 42.84 -17.51
C SER A 532 -16.11 42.96 -18.86
N VAL A 533 -16.26 44.08 -19.56
CA VAL A 533 -15.57 44.36 -20.84
C VAL A 533 -14.04 44.39 -20.63
N ASN A 534 -13.57 45.09 -19.59
CA ASN A 534 -12.14 45.22 -19.30
C ASN A 534 -11.49 43.88 -18.90
N TYR A 535 -12.19 43.06 -18.09
CA TYR A 535 -11.76 41.70 -17.76
C TYR A 535 -11.63 40.82 -19.02
N LEU A 536 -12.64 40.82 -19.89
CA LEU A 536 -12.64 40.01 -21.12
C LEU A 536 -11.56 40.47 -22.12
N ARG A 537 -11.33 41.79 -22.26
CA ARG A 537 -10.22 42.33 -23.06
C ARG A 537 -8.87 41.89 -22.49
N GLY A 538 -8.62 42.13 -21.20
CA GLY A 538 -7.36 41.76 -20.54
C GLY A 538 -7.08 40.26 -20.51
N LYS A 539 -8.11 39.40 -20.50
CA LYS A 539 -8.00 37.95 -20.66
C LYS A 539 -7.46 37.59 -22.05
N ARG A 540 -8.04 38.13 -23.12
CA ARG A 540 -7.60 37.89 -24.51
C ARG A 540 -6.21 38.48 -24.81
N GLU A 541 -5.85 39.61 -24.23
CA GLU A 541 -4.49 40.17 -24.36
C GLU A 541 -3.43 39.27 -23.71
N LYS A 542 -3.71 38.72 -22.51
CA LYS A 542 -2.82 37.74 -21.85
C LYS A 542 -2.70 36.43 -22.64
N GLU A 543 -3.77 35.99 -23.29
CA GLU A 543 -3.75 34.83 -24.21
C GLU A 543 -2.86 35.13 -25.44
N ALA A 544 -3.04 36.27 -26.11
CA ALA A 544 -2.24 36.68 -27.27
C ALA A 544 -0.75 36.88 -26.92
N ALA A 545 -0.45 37.41 -25.73
CA ALA A 545 0.93 37.57 -25.23
C ALA A 545 1.64 36.22 -25.02
N LYS A 546 0.91 35.16 -24.63
CA LYS A 546 1.47 33.79 -24.63
C LYS A 546 1.78 33.30 -26.04
N THR A 547 0.91 33.54 -27.02
CA THR A 547 1.12 33.09 -28.41
C THR A 547 2.30 33.77 -29.11
N GLN A 548 2.66 35.01 -28.74
CA GLN A 548 3.84 35.68 -29.32
C GLN A 548 5.18 35.14 -28.79
N LYS A 549 5.21 34.59 -27.58
CA LYS A 549 6.43 33.95 -27.02
C LYS A 549 6.77 32.59 -27.65
N SER A 550 5.89 32.01 -28.47
CA SER A 550 6.11 30.71 -29.13
C SER A 550 6.54 30.81 -30.60
N LYS A 551 7.16 31.92 -31.03
CA LYS A 551 7.85 32.01 -32.33
C LYS A 551 9.35 31.81 -32.19
N ILE A 552 9.82 30.66 -32.65
CA ILE A 552 11.22 30.21 -32.59
C ILE A 552 12.14 31.15 -33.38
N GLN A 553 13.19 31.66 -32.73
CA GLN A 553 14.37 32.19 -33.41
C GLN A 553 15.41 31.07 -33.59
N PRO A 554 16.09 30.96 -34.73
CA PRO A 554 17.17 30.00 -34.92
C PRO A 554 18.43 30.46 -34.16
N VAL A 555 18.76 29.80 -33.06
CA VAL A 555 20.03 29.99 -32.34
C VAL A 555 21.17 29.37 -33.17
N PRO A 556 22.31 30.06 -33.36
CA PRO A 556 23.40 29.56 -34.19
C PRO A 556 24.06 28.31 -33.60
N ALA A 557 24.60 27.45 -34.47
CA ALA A 557 25.31 26.25 -34.07
C ALA A 557 26.63 26.60 -33.34
N TYR A 558 26.86 25.98 -32.19
CA TYR A 558 28.19 25.88 -31.60
C TYR A 558 29.05 24.92 -32.45
N PRO A 559 30.30 25.28 -32.79
CA PRO A 559 31.21 24.34 -33.44
C PRO A 559 31.61 23.24 -32.45
N ALA A 560 31.44 21.98 -32.85
CA ALA A 560 31.98 20.86 -32.10
C ALA A 560 33.52 20.86 -32.19
N PRO A 561 34.26 20.65 -31.08
CA PRO A 561 35.70 20.43 -31.15
C PRO A 561 36.00 19.11 -31.88
N PRO A 562 37.12 19.00 -32.62
CA PRO A 562 37.45 17.80 -33.38
C PRO A 562 37.68 16.60 -32.45
N SER A 563 36.93 15.51 -32.67
CA SER A 563 36.99 14.31 -31.85
C SER A 563 38.18 13.41 -32.21
N THR A 564 39.24 13.42 -31.42
CA THR A 564 40.39 12.51 -31.55
C THR A 564 40.65 11.68 -30.28
N ALA A 565 39.61 11.02 -29.79
CA ALA A 565 39.71 9.92 -28.83
C ALA A 565 38.47 9.01 -28.97
N HIS A 566 38.63 7.69 -28.81
CA HIS A 566 37.49 6.77 -28.79
C HIS A 566 36.69 6.94 -27.49
N PHE A 567 35.39 7.22 -27.60
CA PHE A 567 34.50 7.21 -26.42
C PHE A 567 34.25 5.78 -25.97
N SER A 568 34.81 5.42 -24.81
CA SER A 568 34.57 4.15 -24.12
C SER A 568 33.55 4.37 -23.00
N ALA A 569 32.43 3.65 -23.05
CA ALA A 569 31.44 3.69 -21.97
C ALA A 569 32.03 3.20 -20.62
N ALA A 570 33.03 2.31 -20.66
CA ALA A 570 33.72 1.83 -19.47
C ALA A 570 34.54 2.95 -18.78
N ASP A 571 35.15 3.87 -19.55
CA ASP A 571 35.87 5.00 -18.97
C ASP A 571 34.92 6.12 -18.49
N PHE A 572 33.77 6.31 -19.14
CA PHE A 572 32.76 7.29 -18.73
C PHE A 572 32.09 6.98 -17.37
N PHE A 573 32.02 5.70 -16.98
CA PHE A 573 31.49 5.26 -15.68
C PHE A 573 32.57 4.83 -14.68
N ARG A 574 33.85 4.98 -15.02
CA ARG A 574 35.00 4.53 -14.21
C ARG A 574 35.14 5.24 -12.86
N ASP A 575 34.55 6.42 -12.76
CA ASP A 575 34.50 7.29 -11.57
C ASP A 575 33.15 7.25 -10.84
N CYS A 576 32.22 6.40 -11.28
CA CYS A 576 30.86 6.29 -10.73
C CYS A 576 30.73 5.02 -9.85
N PRO A 577 30.96 5.11 -8.52
CA PRO A 577 30.67 3.99 -7.63
C PRO A 577 29.17 3.67 -7.67
N TRP A 578 28.83 2.38 -7.60
CA TRP A 578 27.43 1.93 -7.53
C TRP A 578 26.68 2.68 -6.43
N LEU A 579 25.44 3.07 -6.73
CA LEU A 579 24.52 3.88 -5.92
C LEU A 579 24.77 5.40 -5.84
N ASN A 580 25.90 5.98 -6.30
CA ASN A 580 26.13 7.44 -6.18
C ASN A 580 26.61 8.12 -7.48
N VAL A 581 25.65 8.47 -8.34
CA VAL A 581 25.89 9.27 -9.56
C VAL A 581 26.07 10.77 -9.19
N PRO A 582 27.15 11.44 -9.66
CA PRO A 582 27.37 12.86 -9.43
C PRO A 582 26.19 13.74 -9.92
N SER A 583 25.84 14.78 -9.15
CA SER A 583 24.70 15.65 -9.43
C SER A 583 24.73 16.29 -10.83
N HIS A 584 25.91 16.65 -11.35
CA HIS A 584 26.07 17.20 -12.70
C HIS A 584 25.81 16.20 -13.85
N ARG A 585 25.61 14.90 -13.56
CA ARG A 585 25.22 13.87 -14.54
C ARG A 585 23.78 13.37 -14.33
N LYS A 586 23.02 13.98 -13.42
CA LYS A 586 21.58 13.69 -13.25
C LYS A 586 20.78 14.55 -14.22
N ALA A 587 19.81 13.93 -14.90
CA ALA A 587 18.86 14.61 -15.77
C ALA A 587 17.45 14.32 -15.25
N ASP A 588 16.77 15.35 -14.78
CA ASP A 588 15.39 15.26 -14.32
C ASP A 588 14.44 15.39 -15.52
N ILE A 589 13.56 14.40 -15.70
CA ILE A 589 12.55 14.40 -16.75
C ILE A 589 11.21 14.78 -16.13
N LEU A 590 10.86 16.07 -16.18
CA LEU A 590 9.47 16.47 -15.95
C LEU A 590 8.61 16.00 -17.13
N VAL A 591 7.48 15.35 -16.81
CA VAL A 591 6.39 15.10 -17.75
C VAL A 591 5.24 16.02 -17.34
N GLU A 592 5.05 17.14 -18.06
CA GLU A 592 3.87 17.98 -17.86
C GLU A 592 2.61 17.28 -18.40
N PRO A 593 1.46 17.37 -17.72
CA PRO A 593 0.21 16.81 -18.20
C PRO A 593 -0.30 17.60 -19.42
N LEU A 594 -0.29 16.97 -20.59
CA LEU A 594 -0.78 17.57 -21.83
C LEU A 594 -2.31 17.56 -21.90
N TYR A 595 -2.88 18.77 -21.71
CA TYR A 595 -4.26 19.22 -21.96
C TYR A 595 -5.33 18.94 -20.88
N PRO A 596 -6.18 19.95 -20.55
CA PRO A 596 -7.43 19.74 -19.84
C PRO A 596 -8.53 19.22 -20.78
N ARG A 597 -9.48 18.44 -20.25
CA ARG A 597 -10.62 17.92 -21.01
C ARG A 597 -11.69 19.00 -21.23
N LEU A 598 -12.12 19.18 -22.48
CA LEU A 598 -13.40 19.79 -22.86
C LEU A 598 -14.12 18.82 -23.82
N GLY A 599 -15.41 18.55 -23.57
CA GLY A 599 -16.14 17.46 -24.22
C GLY A 599 -17.05 17.90 -25.37
N LEU A 600 -16.95 17.21 -26.50
CA LEU A 600 -17.92 17.13 -27.61
C LEU A 600 -17.43 15.97 -28.52
N LEU A 601 -18.22 15.03 -29.04
CA LEU A 601 -19.63 14.65 -28.84
C LEU A 601 -19.73 13.12 -29.14
N GLY A 602 -20.83 12.45 -28.80
CA GLY A 602 -20.97 10.98 -28.98
C GLY A 602 -21.14 10.50 -30.43
N GLY A 603 -21.00 9.18 -30.63
CA GLY A 603 -21.56 8.49 -31.80
C GLY A 603 -23.09 8.28 -31.65
N ALA A 604 -23.82 7.78 -32.64
CA ALA A 604 -23.47 7.16 -33.93
C ALA A 604 -24.73 7.27 -34.87
N PRO A 605 -24.85 6.58 -36.04
CA PRO A 605 -23.88 5.80 -36.82
C PRO A 605 -23.86 6.15 -38.35
N GLU A 606 -23.10 5.35 -39.11
CA GLU A 606 -23.16 5.11 -40.58
C GLU A 606 -22.72 6.17 -41.62
N SER A 607 -21.99 5.65 -42.62
CA SER A 607 -21.69 6.22 -43.97
C SER A 607 -20.72 7.42 -44.08
N GLY A 608 -20.11 7.58 -45.28
CA GLY A 608 -19.47 8.84 -45.68
C GLY A 608 -18.02 9.12 -45.22
N GLY A 609 -17.13 8.12 -45.20
CA GLY A 609 -15.76 8.28 -44.69
C GLY A 609 -14.82 9.21 -45.49
N LYS A 610 -13.76 9.69 -44.81
CA LYS A 610 -12.55 10.29 -45.43
C LYS A 610 -11.29 9.65 -44.85
N LEU A 611 -10.41 9.19 -45.73
CA LEU A 611 -9.18 8.46 -45.38
C LEU A 611 -8.09 9.36 -44.79
N SER A 612 -7.28 8.81 -43.87
CA SER A 612 -6.08 9.46 -43.34
C SER A 612 -5.13 9.91 -44.45
N LYS A 613 -4.46 11.06 -44.28
CA LYS A 613 -3.55 11.65 -45.29
C LYS A 613 -2.41 10.70 -45.70
N LEU A 614 -1.96 9.81 -44.82
CA LEU A 614 -0.96 8.78 -45.17
C LEU A 614 -1.55 7.65 -46.03
N ALA A 615 -2.78 7.22 -45.76
CA ALA A 615 -3.49 6.26 -46.61
C ALA A 615 -3.83 6.88 -47.99
N ALA A 616 -4.18 8.17 -48.02
CA ALA A 616 -4.36 8.93 -49.25
C ALA A 616 -3.04 9.04 -50.06
N LEU A 617 -1.89 9.24 -49.39
CA LEU A 617 -0.57 9.24 -50.04
C LEU A 617 -0.16 7.84 -50.57
N ALA A 618 -0.49 6.77 -49.85
CA ALA A 618 -0.27 5.40 -50.31
C ALA A 618 -1.16 5.07 -51.53
N ALA A 619 -2.44 5.48 -51.50
CA ALA A 619 -3.36 5.35 -52.64
C ALA A 619 -2.93 6.21 -53.84
N ALA A 620 -2.40 7.42 -53.60
CA ALA A 620 -1.88 8.30 -54.65
C ALA A 620 -0.59 7.77 -55.30
N ARG A 621 0.23 7.01 -54.55
CA ARG A 621 1.37 6.26 -55.11
C ARG A 621 0.89 5.12 -56.01
N LYS A 622 0.00 4.24 -55.50
CA LYS A 622 -0.60 3.16 -56.32
C LYS A 622 -1.37 3.67 -57.56
N LYS A 623 -1.95 4.88 -57.52
CA LYS A 623 -2.58 5.51 -58.70
C LYS A 623 -1.62 6.15 -59.70
N LYS A 624 -0.30 6.19 -59.44
CA LYS A 624 0.73 6.59 -60.43
C LYS A 624 1.44 5.43 -61.11
N GLU A 625 1.19 4.19 -60.68
CA GLU A 625 1.77 2.97 -61.25
C GLU A 625 0.82 2.25 -62.24
N GLY A 626 -0.32 2.87 -62.57
CA GLY A 626 -1.45 2.23 -63.27
C GLY A 626 -1.59 2.51 -64.78
N GLU A 627 -0.74 3.34 -65.38
CA GLU A 627 -0.80 3.63 -66.83
C GLU A 627 0.60 3.66 -67.48
N LYS A 628 0.68 3.07 -68.69
CA LYS A 628 1.82 3.04 -69.65
C LYS A 628 3.00 2.09 -69.33
N THR A 629 2.93 0.91 -69.94
CA THR A 629 4.07 0.23 -70.61
C THR A 629 4.23 0.77 -72.04
N PRO A 630 5.33 0.50 -72.79
CA PRO A 630 6.64 -0.07 -72.39
C PRO A 630 7.89 0.67 -72.96
N SER A 631 9.04 0.64 -72.25
CA SER A 631 10.42 0.57 -72.84
C SER A 631 11.53 0.51 -71.77
N LEU A 632 12.73 0.03 -72.17
CA LEU A 632 13.98 -0.16 -71.39
C LEU A 632 15.04 0.93 -71.77
N PRO A 633 16.26 1.00 -71.18
CA PRO A 633 16.75 0.77 -69.79
C PRO A 633 17.74 1.87 -69.27
N GLU A 634 18.53 1.56 -68.22
CA GLU A 634 19.89 2.09 -67.84
C GLU A 634 20.11 3.33 -66.92
N THR A 635 20.44 3.06 -65.63
CA THR A 635 21.73 3.30 -64.88
C THR A 635 22.42 4.72 -64.79
N PRO A 636 23.37 5.01 -63.84
CA PRO A 636 23.00 5.71 -62.59
C PRO A 636 23.98 6.79 -61.99
N THR A 637 23.64 7.38 -60.83
CA THR A 637 24.56 7.99 -59.80
C THR A 637 25.38 9.28 -60.17
N PRO A 638 26.07 9.98 -59.23
CA PRO A 638 25.62 10.50 -57.92
C PRO A 638 26.12 11.95 -57.58
N SER A 639 26.02 12.34 -56.28
CA SER A 639 26.89 13.27 -55.50
C SER A 639 26.70 14.82 -55.49
N THR A 640 26.18 15.33 -54.36
CA THR A 640 26.80 16.24 -53.30
C THR A 640 27.89 17.29 -53.62
N PRO A 641 28.20 18.29 -52.72
CA PRO A 641 27.46 18.86 -51.55
C PRO A 641 27.62 20.42 -51.34
N ASN A 642 27.06 20.97 -50.24
CA ASN A 642 27.54 22.16 -49.44
C ASN A 642 27.54 23.57 -50.12
N LEU A 643 27.58 24.76 -49.48
CA LEU A 643 27.47 25.34 -48.09
C LEU A 643 27.25 26.90 -48.27
N GLU A 644 27.00 27.84 -47.33
CA GLU A 644 26.83 27.87 -45.85
C GLU A 644 25.76 28.92 -45.38
N GLN A 645 26.17 30.12 -44.93
CA GLN A 645 25.42 31.17 -44.17
C GLN A 645 26.11 32.57 -44.40
N PRO A 646 25.83 33.74 -43.72
CA PRO A 646 24.90 34.05 -42.62
C PRO A 646 24.19 35.45 -42.60
N LYS A 647 23.44 35.71 -41.51
CA LYS A 647 23.12 37.01 -40.82
C LYS A 647 22.25 38.13 -41.46
N ALA A 648 20.99 38.15 -40.99
CA ALA A 648 20.34 39.25 -40.22
C ALA A 648 20.08 40.69 -40.76
N SER A 649 18.77 41.02 -40.78
CA SER A 649 18.07 42.26 -40.34
C SER A 649 18.02 43.58 -41.17
N SER A 650 16.77 44.05 -41.28
CA SER A 650 16.24 45.44 -41.32
C SER A 650 16.47 46.40 -42.50
N LEU A 651 15.39 46.54 -43.29
CA LEU A 651 14.74 47.79 -43.79
C LEU A 651 15.38 48.65 -44.92
N ASP A 652 14.45 49.35 -45.59
CA ASP A 652 14.55 50.39 -46.63
C ASP A 652 15.27 50.14 -47.98
N ARG A 653 14.43 50.00 -49.03
CA ARG A 653 14.27 50.84 -50.26
C ARG A 653 15.49 51.59 -50.89
N PRO A 654 15.45 51.96 -52.20
CA PRO A 654 14.48 51.63 -53.28
C PRO A 654 15.08 51.34 -54.70
N GLY A 655 14.22 50.95 -55.65
CA GLY A 655 14.42 51.24 -57.10
C GLY A 655 14.95 50.10 -58.01
N ASN A 656 15.03 50.25 -59.34
CA ASN A 656 14.37 51.23 -60.24
C ASN A 656 14.50 50.82 -61.74
N SER A 657 13.37 50.57 -62.42
CA SER A 657 13.21 50.64 -63.89
C SER A 657 11.69 50.64 -64.19
N ARG A 658 11.09 51.57 -64.93
CA ARG A 658 11.33 52.12 -66.28
C ARG A 658 11.30 51.05 -67.38
N SER A 659 10.61 51.20 -68.52
CA SER A 659 9.50 52.08 -68.97
C SER A 659 9.14 51.62 -70.42
N LEU A 660 8.37 52.26 -71.31
CA LEU A 660 7.74 53.59 -71.42
C LEU A 660 6.54 53.45 -72.41
N ARG A 661 5.80 54.54 -72.61
CA ARG A 661 5.13 55.01 -73.85
C ARG A 661 5.26 54.16 -75.14
N ASP A 662 4.26 54.13 -76.03
CA ASP A 662 3.22 55.16 -76.28
C ASP A 662 2.02 54.64 -77.12
N ARG A 663 0.92 55.42 -77.13
CA ARG A 663 0.04 55.79 -78.30
C ARG A 663 -0.10 54.77 -79.46
N LEU A 664 -1.29 54.37 -79.97
CA LEU A 664 -2.51 55.08 -80.42
C LEU A 664 -3.58 53.97 -80.73
N ALA A 665 -4.88 54.16 -80.99
CA ALA A 665 -5.94 55.18 -80.78
C ALA A 665 -7.29 54.48 -81.18
N ALA A 666 -8.51 55.04 -81.19
CA ALA A 666 -9.07 56.39 -81.02
C ALA A 666 -10.56 56.30 -80.58
N SER A 667 -11.18 57.44 -80.20
CA SER A 667 -12.64 57.79 -80.26
C SER A 667 -13.73 56.78 -79.75
N GLY A 668 -14.73 57.16 -78.94
CA GLY A 668 -15.04 58.43 -78.27
C GLY A 668 -16.54 58.59 -77.86
N ARG A 669 -16.83 59.66 -77.07
CA ARG A 669 -18.09 60.44 -77.00
C ARG A 669 -19.40 59.90 -76.31
N SER A 670 -19.82 60.63 -75.26
CA SER A 670 -21.20 61.05 -74.86
C SER A 670 -22.33 60.07 -74.43
N THR A 671 -22.91 60.38 -73.25
CA THR A 671 -24.33 60.35 -72.76
C THR A 671 -25.47 59.99 -73.75
N PRO A 672 -26.58 59.32 -73.34
CA PRO A 672 -27.51 59.65 -72.21
C PRO A 672 -27.62 58.53 -71.12
N LYS A 673 -28.38 58.58 -69.99
CA LYS A 673 -29.77 59.01 -69.62
C LYS A 673 -30.87 58.04 -70.18
N ALA A 674 -32.00 57.71 -69.52
CA ALA A 674 -32.65 58.18 -68.28
C ALA A 674 -33.73 57.18 -67.73
N SER A 675 -34.26 57.45 -66.50
CA SER A 675 -35.70 57.35 -66.03
C SER A 675 -36.57 56.08 -66.24
N SER A 676 -37.59 55.72 -65.43
CA SER A 676 -38.21 56.27 -64.19
C SER A 676 -39.27 55.30 -63.61
N GLU A 677 -39.57 55.39 -62.30
CA GLU A 677 -40.89 55.19 -61.60
C GLU A 677 -41.72 53.87 -61.80
N GLY A 678 -42.58 53.42 -60.87
CA GLY A 678 -42.90 53.87 -59.50
C GLY A 678 -44.17 53.21 -58.89
N HIS A 679 -44.35 53.36 -57.56
CA HIS A 679 -45.59 53.23 -56.75
C HIS A 679 -46.41 51.91 -56.55
N GLY A 680 -46.68 51.62 -55.26
CA GLY A 680 -47.91 51.02 -54.69
C GLY A 680 -47.98 49.49 -54.54
N SER A 681 -48.90 48.88 -53.77
CA SER A 681 -49.67 49.22 -52.54
C SER A 681 -50.62 48.03 -52.21
N LEU A 682 -51.30 48.01 -51.03
CA LEU A 682 -52.38 47.07 -50.61
C LEU A 682 -51.90 45.62 -50.26
N ARG A 683 -52.26 45.00 -49.11
CA ARG A 683 -53.57 44.54 -48.54
C ARG A 683 -54.18 43.32 -49.29
N CYS A 684 -54.89 42.35 -48.68
CA CYS A 684 -55.03 41.86 -47.28
C CYS A 684 -55.97 40.60 -47.29
N LEU A 685 -56.09 39.87 -46.16
CA LEU A 685 -57.08 38.78 -45.89
C LEU A 685 -56.85 37.46 -46.69
N ALA A 686 -57.43 36.29 -46.35
CA ALA A 686 -58.49 35.98 -45.37
C ALA A 686 -58.35 34.58 -44.69
N ASN A 687 -59.04 34.43 -43.55
CA ASN A 687 -59.40 33.17 -42.86
C ASN A 687 -60.76 32.63 -43.43
N PRO A 688 -61.19 31.36 -43.22
CA PRO A 688 -61.84 30.96 -41.94
C PRO A 688 -61.77 29.46 -41.52
N SER A 689 -62.37 29.15 -40.37
CA SER A 689 -62.53 27.83 -39.72
C SER A 689 -63.90 27.15 -40.00
N PRO A 690 -64.20 25.93 -39.45
CA PRO A 690 -64.85 25.83 -38.12
C PRO A 690 -64.45 24.59 -37.25
N SER A 691 -65.18 24.33 -36.15
CA SER A 691 -64.94 23.33 -35.06
C SER A 691 -65.96 22.15 -35.08
N PRO A 692 -66.19 21.23 -34.08
CA PRO A 692 -66.41 21.47 -32.61
C PRO A 692 -65.93 20.35 -31.59
N HIS A 693 -66.33 20.54 -30.31
CA HIS A 693 -66.17 19.73 -29.06
C HIS A 693 -67.28 18.62 -28.88
N PRO A 694 -67.40 17.74 -27.81
CA PRO A 694 -67.23 18.00 -26.34
C PRO A 694 -66.84 16.82 -25.38
N ILE A 695 -67.17 17.00 -24.08
CA ILE A 695 -66.85 16.26 -22.81
C ILE A 695 -68.15 15.67 -22.17
N PRO A 696 -68.32 15.32 -20.85
CA PRO A 696 -67.52 14.65 -19.79
C PRO A 696 -68.30 13.52 -19.02
N LYS A 697 -67.76 12.94 -17.91
CA LYS A 697 -68.45 12.80 -16.57
C LYS A 697 -67.66 12.08 -15.44
N GLN A 698 -68.01 12.43 -14.19
CA GLN A 698 -67.69 11.81 -12.88
C GLN A 698 -69.02 11.21 -12.27
N PRO A 699 -69.29 10.96 -10.95
CA PRO A 699 -68.49 11.09 -9.69
C PRO A 699 -68.72 10.05 -8.54
N ALA A 700 -68.05 10.30 -7.39
CA ALA A 700 -68.42 9.98 -5.98
C ALA A 700 -68.37 8.48 -5.53
N SER A 701 -68.36 8.13 -4.22
CA SER A 701 -68.58 8.93 -2.99
C SER A 701 -67.87 8.40 -1.71
N ASP A 702 -67.44 9.32 -0.84
CA ASP A 702 -67.65 9.35 0.62
C ASP A 702 -67.13 8.28 1.64
N ASN A 703 -66.20 8.77 2.49
CA ASN A 703 -66.28 8.88 3.97
C ASN A 703 -65.86 7.76 4.98
N ARG A 704 -65.22 8.27 6.06
CA ARG A 704 -65.19 7.82 7.48
C ARG A 704 -64.35 6.60 7.96
N LYS A 705 -63.28 6.94 8.69
CA LYS A 705 -62.83 6.31 9.97
C LYS A 705 -63.87 6.62 11.11
N PRO A 706 -63.79 6.13 12.38
CA PRO A 706 -62.68 5.42 13.07
C PRO A 706 -63.07 4.26 14.05
N SER A 707 -62.05 3.73 14.76
CA SER A 707 -62.11 3.19 16.16
C SER A 707 -62.78 1.82 16.41
N VAL A 708 -62.55 1.04 17.50
CA VAL A 708 -61.49 0.89 18.55
C VAL A 708 -61.77 -0.45 19.30
N SER A 709 -60.77 -1.05 19.98
CA SER A 709 -60.89 -2.12 21.03
C SER A 709 -61.44 -3.52 20.63
N GLU A 710 -61.28 -4.62 21.39
CA GLU A 710 -60.14 -5.20 22.18
C GLU A 710 -60.54 -6.63 22.68
N VAL A 711 -59.60 -7.41 23.26
CA VAL A 711 -59.81 -8.52 24.25
C VAL A 711 -60.43 -9.89 23.83
N SER A 712 -59.73 -10.99 24.23
CA SER A 712 -60.21 -12.36 24.62
C SER A 712 -60.81 -13.35 23.58
N GLU A 713 -60.69 -14.69 23.66
CA GLU A 713 -59.69 -15.65 24.23
C GLU A 713 -60.02 -17.11 23.78
N SER A 714 -58.99 -17.92 23.45
CA SER A 714 -58.91 -19.38 23.77
C SER A 714 -59.99 -20.34 23.20
N MET A 715 -59.97 -21.68 23.32
CA MET A 715 -58.96 -22.69 23.72
C MET A 715 -59.02 -23.89 22.74
N GLN A 716 -57.94 -24.67 22.59
CA GLN A 716 -57.96 -26.10 22.99
C GLN A 716 -56.54 -26.68 23.16
N ARG A 717 -56.43 -27.76 23.95
CA ARG A 717 -55.20 -28.27 24.60
C ARG A 717 -55.34 -29.77 24.92
N VAL A 718 -54.33 -30.32 25.63
CA VAL A 718 -54.26 -31.61 26.37
C VAL A 718 -53.60 -32.74 25.56
N ALA A 719 -52.63 -33.53 26.05
CA ALA A 719 -52.09 -33.83 27.41
C ALA A 719 -50.53 -33.93 27.35
N LEU A 720 -49.65 -33.96 28.38
CA LEU A 720 -49.56 -33.79 29.87
C LEU A 720 -48.10 -33.23 30.11
N GLU A 721 -47.64 -32.56 31.17
CA GLU A 721 -47.59 -32.79 32.64
C GLU A 721 -46.68 -33.97 33.10
N ALA A 722 -45.76 -33.81 34.09
CA ALA A 722 -45.35 -32.61 34.86
C ALA A 722 -43.97 -32.75 35.58
N LYS A 723 -43.32 -31.60 35.90
CA LYS A 723 -42.27 -31.33 36.92
C LYS A 723 -40.91 -32.09 36.82
N GLU A 724 -39.78 -31.61 37.38
CA GLU A 724 -39.49 -30.52 38.34
C GLU A 724 -38.14 -29.79 38.02
N GLU A 725 -37.78 -28.74 38.77
CA GLU A 725 -36.57 -27.88 38.63
C GLU A 725 -35.31 -28.47 39.33
N PRO A 726 -34.04 -27.98 39.14
CA PRO A 726 -33.64 -26.60 38.80
C PRO A 726 -32.54 -26.39 37.72
N GLU A 727 -32.17 -25.12 37.53
CA GLU A 727 -31.06 -24.57 36.71
C GLU A 727 -29.65 -24.94 37.26
N PRO A 728 -28.53 -24.80 36.50
CA PRO A 728 -28.11 -23.53 35.88
C PRO A 728 -27.42 -23.59 34.48
N GLU A 729 -27.07 -22.38 34.00
CA GLU A 729 -26.10 -22.04 32.96
C GLU A 729 -26.33 -22.51 31.51
N ARG A 730 -26.53 -21.52 30.62
CA ARG A 730 -26.27 -21.66 29.18
C ARG A 730 -25.43 -20.51 28.64
N THR A 731 -24.35 -20.88 27.98
CA THR A 731 -23.45 -19.99 27.24
C THR A 731 -24.11 -19.42 26.00
N VAL A 732 -23.69 -18.21 25.61
CA VAL A 732 -23.99 -17.55 24.32
C VAL A 732 -22.71 -17.53 23.45
N PRO A 733 -22.80 -17.28 22.13
CA PRO A 733 -22.28 -18.25 21.16
C PRO A 733 -20.82 -18.03 20.77
N THR A 734 -20.14 -19.13 20.46
CA THR A 734 -18.78 -19.11 19.88
C THR A 734 -18.81 -18.43 18.51
N ILE A 735 -18.22 -17.23 18.41
CA ILE A 735 -18.01 -16.55 17.12
C ILE A 735 -16.82 -17.20 16.40
N ARG A 736 -17.08 -18.35 15.79
CA ARG A 736 -16.28 -18.93 14.70
C ARG A 736 -17.24 -19.38 13.61
N ALA A 737 -16.95 -19.02 12.37
CA ALA A 737 -17.69 -19.57 11.24
C ALA A 737 -17.59 -21.10 11.25
N ALA A 738 -18.70 -21.79 10.96
CA ALA A 738 -18.68 -23.25 10.87
C ALA A 738 -17.66 -23.69 9.80
N PRO A 739 -16.88 -24.76 10.04
CA PRO A 739 -16.00 -25.31 9.02
C PRO A 739 -16.83 -25.67 7.79
N SER A 740 -16.30 -25.43 6.59
CA SER A 740 -16.98 -25.82 5.36
C SER A 740 -17.27 -27.31 5.36
N THR A 741 -18.35 -27.73 4.67
CA THR A 741 -18.74 -29.15 4.58
C THR A 741 -17.57 -30.03 4.11
N PHE A 742 -16.74 -29.51 3.21
CA PHE A 742 -15.48 -30.13 2.77
C PHE A 742 -14.51 -30.44 3.93
N ALA A 743 -14.27 -29.49 4.84
CA ALA A 743 -13.41 -29.68 6.00
C ALA A 743 -13.98 -30.70 7.01
N SER A 744 -15.31 -30.68 7.24
CA SER A 744 -15.97 -31.68 8.10
C SER A 744 -15.92 -33.10 7.52
N THR A 745 -15.95 -33.26 6.19
CA THR A 745 -15.83 -34.56 5.52
C THR A 745 -14.41 -35.11 5.57
N ILE A 746 -13.37 -34.25 5.63
CA ILE A 746 -11.97 -34.68 5.69
C ILE A 746 -11.56 -35.14 7.09
N LEU A 747 -12.05 -34.48 8.14
CA LEU A 747 -11.55 -34.68 9.51
C LEU A 747 -12.32 -35.73 10.33
N GLY A 748 -13.58 -36.00 9.98
CA GLY A 748 -14.45 -36.91 10.74
C GLY A 748 -14.97 -36.29 12.05
N ALA A 749 -15.98 -36.94 12.65
CA ALA A 749 -16.61 -36.47 13.89
C ALA A 749 -16.18 -37.33 15.10
N PRO A 750 -15.52 -36.75 16.12
CA PRO A 750 -15.13 -37.49 17.32
C PRO A 750 -16.30 -37.61 18.32
N THR A 751 -16.58 -38.83 18.77
CA THR A 751 -17.51 -39.11 19.88
C THR A 751 -16.75 -39.17 21.21
N GLY A 752 -17.28 -38.52 22.26
CA GLY A 752 -16.76 -38.61 23.64
C GLY A 752 -16.96 -40.00 24.29
N PRO A 753 -16.53 -40.20 25.56
CA PRO A 753 -17.01 -39.37 26.68
C PRO A 753 -15.92 -38.94 27.71
N THR A 754 -16.39 -38.28 28.79
CA THR A 754 -15.62 -37.60 29.86
C THR A 754 -15.44 -38.40 31.16
N ALA A 755 -14.37 -38.14 31.93
CA ALA A 755 -14.41 -37.97 33.41
C ALA A 755 -13.05 -37.57 34.05
N ALA A 756 -13.14 -36.72 35.10
CA ALA A 756 -12.23 -36.55 36.26
C ALA A 756 -10.80 -35.96 36.12
N GLU A 757 -10.41 -35.21 37.17
CA GLU A 757 -9.12 -34.58 37.48
C GLU A 757 -8.22 -35.48 38.38
N PRO A 758 -7.00 -35.07 38.81
CA PRO A 758 -6.04 -34.11 38.22
C PRO A 758 -4.61 -34.71 38.06
N SER A 759 -3.81 -34.21 37.10
CA SER A 759 -2.34 -34.07 37.25
C SER A 759 -1.68 -33.39 36.04
N HIS A 760 -0.42 -32.98 36.26
CA HIS A 760 0.52 -32.40 35.30
C HIS A 760 0.50 -33.03 33.89
N LEU A 761 0.57 -32.19 32.85
CA LEU A 761 1.69 -32.18 31.88
C LEU A 761 1.57 -31.04 30.86
N HIS A 762 2.66 -30.76 30.16
CA HIS A 762 2.72 -29.80 29.04
C HIS A 762 1.99 -30.35 27.80
N SER A 763 1.53 -29.46 26.92
CA SER A 763 1.24 -29.83 25.52
C SER A 763 1.78 -28.76 24.56
N ASN A 764 2.73 -29.16 23.71
CA ASN A 764 3.18 -28.34 22.58
C ASN A 764 2.22 -28.51 21.40
N SER A 765 1.81 -27.41 20.79
CA SER A 765 0.96 -27.42 19.59
C SER A 765 1.79 -27.63 18.31
N SER A 766 2.35 -28.83 18.13
CA SER A 766 3.20 -29.16 16.97
C SER A 766 3.13 -30.63 16.55
N ASP A 767 1.94 -31.15 16.22
CA ASP A 767 1.76 -32.53 15.73
C ASP A 767 1.04 -32.56 14.37
N LEU A 768 1.77 -32.17 13.33
CA LEU A 768 1.32 -32.22 11.92
C LEU A 768 2.39 -32.88 11.01
N LEU A 769 3.32 -33.63 11.60
CA LEU A 769 4.53 -34.15 10.94
C LEU A 769 4.79 -35.63 11.25
N ARG A 770 3.73 -36.40 11.57
CA ARG A 770 3.82 -37.83 11.90
C ARG A 770 3.09 -38.76 10.92
N ILE A 771 3.12 -38.42 9.63
CA ILE A 771 2.74 -39.33 8.53
C ILE A 771 3.92 -39.46 7.56
N TYR A 772 5.01 -40.07 8.01
CA TYR A 772 5.95 -40.92 7.25
C TYR A 772 7.03 -41.40 8.22
N GLY A 773 7.01 -42.68 8.58
CA GLY A 773 7.97 -43.27 9.51
C GLY A 773 9.09 -44.01 8.79
N GLN A 774 10.34 -43.69 9.14
CA GLN A 774 11.45 -44.64 9.11
C GLN A 774 12.47 -44.22 10.18
N ASP A 775 12.79 -45.13 11.09
CA ASP A 775 13.28 -44.78 12.43
C ASP A 775 14.82 -44.77 12.53
N HIS A 776 15.45 -43.58 12.49
CA HIS A 776 16.86 -43.39 12.88
C HIS A 776 17.14 -42.01 13.53
N ALA A 777 16.39 -41.69 14.59
CA ALA A 777 16.77 -40.67 15.57
C ALA A 777 16.07 -40.96 16.91
N GLU A 778 16.84 -41.17 17.98
CA GLU A 778 16.26 -41.18 19.33
C GLU A 778 15.89 -39.73 19.72
N PRO A 779 14.68 -39.47 20.24
CA PRO A 779 14.28 -38.13 20.64
C PRO A 779 15.07 -37.67 21.87
N PHE A 780 15.69 -36.49 21.78
CA PHE A 780 16.52 -35.94 22.85
C PHE A 780 15.67 -35.56 24.07
N ASP A 781 15.92 -36.19 25.21
CA ASP A 781 15.13 -35.99 26.43
C ASP A 781 15.55 -34.71 27.18
N PHE A 782 14.72 -33.68 27.09
CA PHE A 782 14.91 -32.40 27.79
C PHE A 782 14.69 -32.49 29.32
N ALA A 783 14.30 -33.64 29.88
CA ALA A 783 14.35 -33.88 31.32
C ALA A 783 15.78 -34.20 31.81
N ALA A 784 16.70 -34.59 30.92
CA ALA A 784 18.12 -34.64 31.23
C ALA A 784 18.74 -33.23 31.21
N PRO A 785 19.71 -32.92 32.09
CA PRO A 785 20.46 -31.67 31.98
C PRO A 785 21.15 -31.57 30.62
N SER A 786 21.10 -30.38 30.00
CA SER A 786 21.71 -30.10 28.70
C SER A 786 23.19 -30.51 28.68
N PRO A 787 23.81 -30.82 27.52
CA PRO A 787 25.25 -31.09 27.46
C PRO A 787 26.10 -29.98 28.12
N ASP A 788 25.71 -28.72 27.96
CA ASP A 788 26.34 -27.58 28.64
C ASP A 788 26.06 -27.54 30.15
N ASP A 789 24.88 -27.98 30.62
CA ASP A 789 24.59 -28.13 32.06
C ASP A 789 25.38 -29.29 32.68
N VAL A 790 25.59 -30.39 31.93
CA VAL A 790 26.46 -31.49 32.34
C VAL A 790 27.91 -31.00 32.41
N VAL A 791 28.37 -30.21 31.44
CA VAL A 791 29.71 -29.60 31.46
C VAL A 791 29.85 -28.57 32.59
N LEU A 792 28.85 -27.73 32.85
CA LEU A 792 28.84 -26.75 33.94
C LEU A 792 28.80 -27.45 35.30
N ASN A 793 27.98 -28.48 35.49
CA ASN A 793 27.95 -29.27 36.72
C ASN A 793 29.23 -30.11 36.89
N ALA A 794 29.83 -30.61 35.82
CA ALA A 794 31.14 -31.26 35.86
C ALA A 794 32.26 -30.27 36.22
N GLN A 795 32.25 -29.05 35.68
CA GLN A 795 33.21 -28.00 36.05
C GLN A 795 33.00 -27.52 37.50
N ASN A 796 31.75 -27.40 37.97
CA ASN A 796 31.43 -26.99 39.33
C ASN A 796 31.74 -28.08 40.36
N THR A 797 31.51 -29.36 40.05
CA THR A 797 31.93 -30.49 40.90
C THR A 797 33.45 -30.68 40.87
N ALA A 798 34.12 -30.52 39.73
CA ALA A 798 35.59 -30.54 39.65
C ALA A 798 36.25 -29.38 40.42
N LYS A 799 35.61 -28.21 40.50
CA LYS A 799 36.02 -27.10 41.39
C LYS A 799 35.66 -27.36 42.85
N GLY A 800 34.53 -28.02 43.12
CA GLY A 800 34.04 -28.31 44.48
C GLY A 800 34.76 -29.44 45.20
N MET A 801 35.26 -30.47 44.48
CA MET A 801 35.83 -31.69 45.08
C MET A 801 37.31 -31.56 45.51
N LYS A 802 37.75 -30.36 45.90
CA LYS A 802 38.96 -30.17 46.74
C LYS A 802 38.57 -29.58 48.09
N SER A 803 37.89 -30.39 48.89
CA SER A 803 37.41 -30.02 50.22
C SER A 803 38.55 -29.81 51.22
N LYS A 804 38.61 -28.60 51.80
CA LYS A 804 38.97 -28.28 53.19
C LYS A 804 40.18 -29.03 53.82
N SER A 805 41.31 -28.34 53.98
CA SER A 805 42.06 -28.36 55.24
C SER A 805 42.98 -27.14 55.44
N ALA A 806 43.21 -26.80 56.72
CA ALA A 806 44.33 -26.08 57.33
C ALA A 806 44.98 -24.83 56.65
N ALA A 807 44.60 -23.66 57.16
CA ALA A 807 45.42 -22.53 57.61
C ALA A 807 46.93 -22.39 57.25
N SER A 808 47.26 -21.17 56.79
CA SER A 808 48.43 -20.33 57.16
C SER A 808 49.75 -20.38 56.34
N LYS A 809 50.44 -19.22 56.38
CA LYS A 809 51.89 -18.96 56.18
C LYS A 809 52.55 -19.07 54.78
N SER A 810 52.61 -17.89 54.13
CA SER A 810 53.84 -17.13 53.79
C SER A 810 54.86 -17.59 52.72
N ALA A 811 55.18 -16.61 51.86
CA ALA A 811 56.52 -16.18 51.39
C ALA A 811 57.17 -16.75 50.09
N ALA A 812 57.44 -15.80 49.17
CA ALA A 812 58.61 -15.65 48.26
C ALA A 812 58.92 -16.69 47.15
N GLY A 813 59.37 -16.23 45.97
CA GLY A 813 59.89 -17.16 44.93
C GLY A 813 60.21 -16.72 43.48
N LYS A 814 60.35 -15.42 43.14
CA LYS A 814 60.90 -14.83 41.88
C LYS A 814 61.16 -15.72 40.62
N LYS A 815 60.59 -15.30 39.47
CA LYS A 815 61.11 -15.37 38.05
C LYS A 815 61.47 -16.76 37.48
N GLY A 816 61.20 -17.14 36.23
CA GLY A 816 60.70 -16.47 34.99
C GLY A 816 61.09 -17.39 33.80
N GLN A 817 60.80 -17.17 32.52
CA GLN A 817 60.05 -16.16 31.74
C GLN A 817 59.76 -16.77 30.33
N SER A 818 59.06 -16.08 29.42
CA SER A 818 58.62 -16.54 28.05
C SER A 818 57.47 -17.58 28.06
N ASP A 819 56.53 -17.62 27.11
CA ASP A 819 56.15 -16.60 26.11
C ASP A 819 54.70 -16.76 25.61
N LEU A 820 54.19 -15.75 24.89
CA LEU A 820 53.14 -15.86 23.84
C LEU A 820 51.79 -16.60 24.12
N ALA A 821 51.30 -16.66 25.37
CA ALA A 821 50.00 -17.28 25.70
C ALA A 821 49.01 -16.39 26.49
N GLY A 822 49.24 -15.07 26.56
CA GLY A 822 48.47 -14.16 27.46
C GLY A 822 47.17 -13.55 26.89
N GLY A 823 46.99 -13.50 25.58
CA GLY A 823 46.01 -12.60 24.93
C GLY A 823 44.53 -13.02 24.89
N MET A 824 44.14 -14.13 25.53
CA MET A 824 42.79 -14.71 25.40
C MET A 824 42.12 -15.11 26.73
N LYS A 825 42.46 -14.43 27.84
CA LYS A 825 41.85 -14.67 29.17
C LYS A 825 41.26 -13.43 29.86
N GLU A 826 41.12 -12.31 29.15
CA GLU A 826 40.48 -11.07 29.63
C GLU A 826 39.14 -10.76 28.92
N LEU A 827 38.51 -11.77 28.31
CA LEU A 827 37.18 -11.69 27.68
C LEU A 827 36.21 -12.72 28.26
N SER A 828 36.04 -12.71 29.58
CA SER A 828 34.88 -13.31 30.25
C SER A 828 33.81 -12.23 30.45
N VAL A 829 32.66 -12.38 29.81
CA VAL A 829 31.59 -11.36 29.81
C VAL A 829 30.87 -11.30 31.16
N GLU A 830 30.98 -10.14 31.80
CA GLU A 830 30.14 -9.54 32.85
C GLU A 830 29.55 -10.44 33.96
N ASP A 831 30.09 -10.27 35.18
CA ASP A 831 29.41 -10.64 36.42
C ASP A 831 28.03 -9.94 36.51
N LYS A 832 26.96 -10.71 36.81
CA LYS A 832 25.65 -10.15 37.17
C LYS A 832 25.71 -9.47 38.55
N VAL A 833 26.22 -8.25 38.59
CA VAL A 833 26.17 -7.38 39.78
C VAL A 833 24.73 -6.96 40.06
N SER A 834 24.04 -7.73 40.89
CA SER A 834 22.72 -7.39 41.41
C SER A 834 22.83 -6.22 42.40
N VAL A 835 22.36 -5.05 41.98
CA VAL A 835 22.27 -3.87 42.84
C VAL A 835 21.27 -4.16 43.95
N LYS A 836 21.75 -4.15 45.21
CA LYS A 836 20.88 -4.31 46.38
C LYS A 836 20.20 -2.99 46.71
N SER A 837 18.92 -3.04 47.10
CA SER A 837 18.19 -1.86 47.54
C SER A 837 18.87 -1.21 48.75
N LYS A 838 18.89 0.13 48.77
CA LYS A 838 19.45 0.91 49.89
C LYS A 838 18.50 0.97 51.09
N ASN A 839 17.23 0.61 50.90
CA ASN A 839 16.15 0.62 51.91
C ASN A 839 16.02 1.99 52.59
N LEU A 840 16.02 3.04 51.78
CA LEU A 840 15.88 4.42 52.20
C LEU A 840 14.41 4.75 52.47
N ASP A 841 14.13 5.51 53.53
CA ASP A 841 12.84 6.20 53.67
C ASP A 841 12.85 7.44 52.74
N VAL A 842 12.51 7.18 51.48
CA VAL A 842 12.41 8.16 50.38
C VAL A 842 11.51 9.35 50.76
N ILE A 843 10.45 9.15 51.54
CA ILE A 843 9.54 10.23 51.93
C ILE A 843 10.21 11.13 52.98
N SER A 844 10.95 10.56 53.93
CA SER A 844 11.78 11.34 54.86
C SER A 844 12.94 12.04 54.16
N GLU A 845 13.49 11.47 53.08
CA GLU A 845 14.63 12.01 52.36
C GLU A 845 14.24 13.14 51.41
N TYR A 846 13.14 12.97 50.66
CA TYR A 846 12.51 14.03 49.87
C TYR A 846 12.19 15.27 50.74
N LYS A 847 11.64 15.06 51.94
CA LYS A 847 11.37 16.15 52.92
C LYS A 847 12.62 16.81 53.50
N LYS A 848 13.82 16.21 53.35
CA LYS A 848 15.12 16.81 53.72
C LYS A 848 15.81 17.47 52.52
N SER A 849 15.48 17.08 51.28
CA SER A 849 16.10 17.60 50.07
C SER A 849 15.48 18.93 49.64
N THR A 850 16.23 20.03 49.77
CA THR A 850 15.82 21.36 49.29
C THR A 850 15.96 21.47 47.77
N ARG A 851 15.14 20.74 47.01
CA ARG A 851 15.04 20.85 45.54
C ARG A 851 14.07 21.99 45.14
N LYS A 852 14.26 22.55 43.94
CA LYS A 852 13.29 23.47 43.30
C LYS A 852 11.95 22.73 43.11
N ARG A 853 10.83 23.47 43.04
CA ARG A 853 9.53 22.83 42.74
C ARG A 853 9.52 22.41 41.27
N SER A 854 9.17 21.16 40.99
CA SER A 854 8.94 20.64 39.63
C SER A 854 7.49 20.87 39.21
N ALA A 855 7.27 21.35 37.99
CA ALA A 855 5.92 21.48 37.40
C ALA A 855 5.92 21.13 35.91
N ASN A 856 4.93 20.37 35.46
CA ASN A 856 4.75 20.02 34.05
C ASN A 856 3.60 20.83 33.44
N PHE A 857 3.77 21.37 32.23
CA PHE A 857 2.66 22.05 31.52
C PHE A 857 2.55 21.67 30.05
N VAL A 858 1.30 21.52 29.59
CA VAL A 858 0.97 21.22 28.19
C VAL A 858 0.66 22.51 27.43
N VAL A 859 1.13 22.60 26.19
CA VAL A 859 0.89 23.76 25.31
C VAL A 859 -0.13 23.39 24.25
N ILE A 860 -1.31 24.01 24.31
CA ILE A 860 -2.45 23.71 23.42
C ILE A 860 -2.90 24.95 22.64
N GLY A 861 -3.61 24.74 21.54
CA GLY A 861 -4.12 25.81 20.68
C GLY A 861 -4.17 25.39 19.21
N HIS A 862 -4.81 26.22 18.38
CA HIS A 862 -4.97 26.01 16.94
C HIS A 862 -3.61 25.81 16.22
N VAL A 863 -3.61 25.18 15.04
CA VAL A 863 -2.39 24.93 14.23
C VAL A 863 -1.56 26.21 14.08
N ASP A 864 -2.15 27.27 13.54
CA ASP A 864 -1.44 28.52 13.22
C ASP A 864 -1.24 29.48 14.39
N ALA A 865 -1.70 29.14 15.62
CA ALA A 865 -1.52 29.99 16.81
C ALA A 865 -0.06 30.15 17.25
N GLY A 866 0.88 29.40 16.67
CA GLY A 866 2.33 29.59 16.87
C GLY A 866 2.89 29.01 18.17
N LYS A 867 2.28 27.93 18.70
CA LYS A 867 2.69 27.21 19.94
C LYS A 867 4.21 26.98 20.04
N SER A 868 4.75 26.18 19.13
CA SER A 868 6.15 25.74 19.11
C SER A 868 7.11 26.90 18.82
N THR A 869 6.65 27.95 18.11
CA THR A 869 7.39 29.20 17.93
C THR A 869 7.52 29.97 19.26
N LEU A 870 6.41 30.14 19.99
CA LEU A 870 6.35 30.81 21.29
C LEU A 870 7.21 30.06 22.34
N MET A 871 7.14 28.73 22.35
CA MET A 871 7.93 27.90 23.27
C MET A 871 9.40 27.79 22.88
N GLY A 872 9.71 27.70 21.58
CA GLY A 872 11.09 27.77 21.08
C GLY A 872 11.74 29.13 21.38
N ARG A 873 10.95 30.21 21.37
CA ARG A 873 11.38 31.54 21.83
C ARG A 873 11.61 31.60 23.34
N LEU A 874 10.70 31.04 24.14
CA LEU A 874 10.84 30.94 25.60
C LEU A 874 12.13 30.19 25.99
N LEU A 875 12.39 29.03 25.37
CA LEU A 875 13.60 28.23 25.61
C LEU A 875 14.89 28.96 25.22
N ALA A 876 14.85 29.78 24.16
CA ALA A 876 15.98 30.63 23.77
C ALA A 876 16.21 31.78 24.76
N ASP A 877 15.15 32.49 25.16
CA ASP A 877 15.22 33.61 26.11
C ASP A 877 15.66 33.18 27.51
N GLN A 878 15.34 31.94 27.92
CA GLN A 878 15.80 31.34 29.18
C GLN A 878 17.21 30.73 29.11
N GLY A 879 17.89 30.81 27.96
CA GLY A 879 19.24 30.27 27.79
C GLY A 879 19.34 28.74 27.88
N ALA A 880 18.21 28.03 27.82
CA ALA A 880 18.17 26.57 27.80
C ALA A 880 18.77 25.99 26.48
N ILE A 881 19.00 26.84 25.48
CA ILE A 881 19.53 26.50 24.17
C ILE A 881 20.57 27.54 23.73
N ASP A 882 21.76 27.07 23.36
CA ASP A 882 22.81 27.92 22.80
C ASP A 882 22.32 28.72 21.58
N GLN A 883 22.59 30.02 21.55
CA GLN A 883 22.36 30.88 20.37
C GLN A 883 23.00 30.28 19.11
N ARG A 884 24.18 29.64 19.23
CA ARG A 884 24.87 28.94 18.14
C ARG A 884 24.05 27.79 17.54
N THR A 885 23.26 27.09 18.36
CA THR A 885 22.38 26.00 17.96
C THR A 885 21.13 26.54 17.26
N LEU A 886 20.56 27.63 17.77
CA LEU A 886 19.44 28.33 17.15
C LEU A 886 19.84 28.94 15.78
N ASP A 887 21.04 29.54 15.69
CA ASP A 887 21.61 30.02 14.42
C ASP A 887 22.01 28.89 13.46
N ARG A 888 22.19 27.65 13.93
CA ARG A 888 22.28 26.48 13.04
C ARG A 888 20.91 26.17 12.45
N TYR A 889 19.88 26.05 13.28
CA TYR A 889 18.52 25.76 12.82
C TYR A 889 17.97 26.83 11.86
N ARG A 890 18.27 28.11 12.07
CA ARG A 890 17.99 29.19 11.08
C ARG A 890 18.56 28.86 9.70
N ARG A 891 19.86 28.59 9.60
CA ARG A 891 20.56 28.26 8.34
C ARG A 891 20.15 26.92 7.73
N GLU A 892 19.53 26.03 8.48
CA GLU A 892 18.98 24.76 7.97
C GLU A 892 17.54 24.94 7.48
N ALA A 893 16.72 25.70 8.21
CA ALA A 893 15.36 26.08 7.80
C ALA A 893 15.36 26.95 6.54
N GLU A 894 16.28 27.91 6.42
CA GLU A 894 16.51 28.72 5.21
C GLU A 894 16.82 27.86 3.98
N LYS A 895 17.69 26.84 4.12
CA LYS A 895 18.03 25.91 3.01
C LYS A 895 16.86 25.07 2.52
N ILE A 896 15.88 24.81 3.40
CA ILE A 896 14.64 24.09 3.06
C ILE A 896 13.54 25.07 2.57
N GLY A 897 13.80 26.39 2.59
CA GLY A 897 12.83 27.42 2.18
C GLY A 897 11.81 27.79 3.27
N LYS A 898 12.07 27.41 4.54
CA LYS A 898 11.19 27.60 5.70
C LYS A 898 11.82 28.45 6.82
N GLY A 899 12.64 29.45 6.48
CA GLY A 899 13.42 30.23 7.45
C GLY A 899 12.62 30.83 8.62
N SER A 900 11.33 31.15 8.42
CA SER A 900 10.41 31.63 9.46
C SER A 900 10.14 30.63 10.60
N PHE A 901 10.31 29.32 10.37
CA PHE A 901 10.01 28.27 11.33
C PHE A 901 11.20 27.89 12.24
N ALA A 902 12.32 28.59 12.14
CA ALA A 902 13.57 28.24 12.83
C ALA A 902 13.48 28.18 14.37
N LEU A 903 12.49 28.84 14.99
CA LEU A 903 12.20 28.73 16.43
C LEU A 903 11.44 27.44 16.77
N ALA A 904 10.49 27.01 15.94
CA ALA A 904 9.72 25.79 16.17
C ALA A 904 10.60 24.51 16.10
N TRP A 905 11.64 24.53 15.26
CA TRP A 905 12.62 23.45 15.09
C TRP A 905 13.41 23.06 16.36
N VAL A 906 13.29 23.85 17.42
CA VAL A 906 13.73 23.51 18.79
C VAL A 906 12.96 22.32 19.35
N LEU A 907 11.65 22.27 19.11
CA LEU A 907 10.70 21.27 19.58
C LEU A 907 10.40 20.25 18.48
N ASP A 908 10.13 20.72 17.25
CA ASP A 908 10.00 19.89 16.06
C ASP A 908 11.37 19.26 15.73
N GLN A 909 11.70 18.14 16.37
CA GLN A 909 12.92 17.36 16.13
C GLN A 909 12.76 16.41 14.94
N GLY A 910 11.52 15.96 14.66
CA GLY A 910 11.20 15.03 13.59
C GLY A 910 11.49 15.59 12.20
N SER A 911 12.03 14.74 11.32
CA SER A 911 12.24 15.09 9.91
C SER A 911 10.91 15.37 9.19
N GLU A 912 9.86 14.62 9.51
CA GLU A 912 8.50 14.77 9.00
C GLU A 912 7.85 16.07 9.51
N GLU A 913 8.05 16.40 10.79
CA GLU A 913 7.56 17.63 11.44
C GLU A 913 8.18 18.87 10.78
N ARG A 914 9.51 18.90 10.60
CA ARG A 914 10.21 19.97 9.88
C ARG A 914 9.79 20.04 8.40
N ALA A 915 9.61 18.89 7.74
CA ALA A 915 9.21 18.81 6.34
C ALA A 915 7.77 19.32 6.11
N ARG A 916 6.82 19.07 7.02
CA ARG A 916 5.44 19.62 6.94
C ARG A 916 5.35 21.03 7.53
N GLY A 917 6.07 21.33 8.60
CA GLY A 917 5.95 22.57 9.39
C GLY A 917 4.84 22.49 10.43
N VAL A 918 4.58 21.29 10.94
CA VAL A 918 3.53 20.98 11.92
C VAL A 918 4.05 19.90 12.85
N THR A 919 3.98 20.14 14.15
CA THR A 919 4.30 19.18 15.23
C THR A 919 3.35 17.99 15.20
N ILE A 920 3.87 16.77 15.38
CA ILE A 920 3.14 15.50 15.22
C ILE A 920 3.12 14.69 16.52
N ASP A 921 4.29 14.51 17.16
CA ASP A 921 4.39 13.86 18.48
C ASP A 921 4.70 14.90 19.58
N ILE A 922 4.73 14.45 20.82
CA ILE A 922 4.92 15.27 22.00
C ILE A 922 6.42 15.55 22.21
N ALA A 923 6.83 16.81 22.07
CA ALA A 923 8.19 17.23 22.42
C ALA A 923 8.26 17.64 23.91
N THR A 924 9.04 16.91 24.71
CA THR A 924 9.31 17.28 26.12
C THR A 924 10.65 17.99 26.26
N ASN A 925 10.62 19.28 26.60
CA ASN A 925 11.81 20.09 26.87
C ASN A 925 11.74 20.70 28.28
N LYS A 926 12.87 21.19 28.82
CA LYS A 926 12.95 21.72 30.18
C LYS A 926 13.66 23.06 30.25
N PHE A 927 13.26 23.87 31.21
CA PHE A 927 13.98 25.09 31.63
C PHE A 927 13.80 25.30 33.13
N GLU A 928 14.67 26.10 33.74
CA GLU A 928 14.56 26.45 35.15
C GLU A 928 14.44 27.96 35.33
N THR A 929 13.59 28.37 36.28
CA THR A 929 13.60 29.70 36.88
C THR A 929 14.34 29.65 38.23
N ASP A 930 14.44 30.78 38.93
CA ASP A 930 15.02 30.84 40.28
C ASP A 930 14.31 29.90 41.27
N LYS A 931 12.98 29.76 41.15
CA LYS A 931 12.12 29.08 42.13
C LYS A 931 11.70 27.67 41.70
N THR A 932 11.57 27.44 40.40
CA THR A 932 10.83 26.30 39.85
C THR A 932 11.49 25.74 38.59
N ALA A 933 11.48 24.41 38.44
CA ALA A 933 11.91 23.71 37.23
C ALA A 933 10.66 23.29 36.44
N PHE A 934 10.60 23.65 35.16
CA PHE A 934 9.45 23.41 34.30
C PHE A 934 9.76 22.38 33.22
N THR A 935 8.87 21.39 33.06
CA THR A 935 8.81 20.57 31.85
C THR A 935 7.75 21.13 30.91
N ILE A 936 8.17 21.61 29.74
CA ILE A 936 7.29 21.94 28.62
C ILE A 936 6.89 20.64 27.93
N VAL A 937 5.60 20.46 27.71
CA VAL A 937 5.01 19.38 26.92
C VAL A 937 4.33 20.03 25.71
N ASP A 938 5.07 20.23 24.62
CA ASP A 938 4.50 20.82 23.40
C ASP A 938 3.61 19.79 22.70
N ALA A 939 2.37 20.19 22.38
CA ALA A 939 1.35 19.28 21.89
C ALA A 939 0.89 19.64 20.48
N PRO A 940 0.63 18.64 19.62
CA PRO A 940 0.32 18.88 18.22
C PRO A 940 -1.01 19.63 18.05
N GLY A 941 -1.06 20.54 17.06
CA GLY A 941 -2.23 21.38 16.82
C GLY A 941 -3.31 20.76 15.91
N HIS A 942 -3.00 19.69 15.17
CA HIS A 942 -3.90 19.14 14.16
C HIS A 942 -4.89 18.14 14.76
N ARG A 943 -6.15 18.15 14.29
CA ARG A 943 -7.24 17.30 14.82
C ARG A 943 -6.89 15.81 14.82
N ASP A 944 -6.18 15.35 13.80
CA ASP A 944 -5.82 13.94 13.63
C ASP A 944 -4.78 13.47 14.67
N PHE A 945 -4.03 14.41 15.27
CA PHE A 945 -3.03 14.15 16.31
C PHE A 945 -3.54 14.43 17.74
N VAL A 946 -4.85 14.65 17.91
CA VAL A 946 -5.47 14.79 19.24
C VAL A 946 -5.19 13.61 20.19
N PRO A 947 -5.03 12.33 19.76
CA PRO A 947 -4.55 11.27 20.64
C PRO A 947 -3.20 11.58 21.30
N ASN A 948 -2.25 12.16 20.56
CA ASN A 948 -0.96 12.60 21.08
C ASN A 948 -1.13 13.81 22.01
N MET A 949 -2.05 14.74 21.70
CA MET A 949 -2.39 15.84 22.60
C MET A 949 -3.01 15.35 23.94
N ILE A 950 -3.84 14.29 23.92
CA ILE A 950 -4.38 13.66 25.14
C ILE A 950 -3.25 13.04 25.97
N ALA A 951 -2.31 12.35 25.32
CA ALA A 951 -1.12 11.78 25.95
C ALA A 951 -0.15 12.83 26.53
N GLY A 952 -0.07 14.03 25.95
CA GLY A 952 0.66 15.17 26.53
C GLY A 952 -0.11 15.80 27.70
N ALA A 953 -1.40 16.05 27.53
CA ALA A 953 -2.26 16.67 28.54
C ALA A 953 -2.39 15.82 29.83
N SER A 954 -2.30 14.49 29.74
CA SER A 954 -2.31 13.63 30.93
C SER A 954 -1.04 13.73 31.80
N GLN A 955 0.05 14.30 31.28
CA GLN A 955 1.33 14.46 31.99
C GLN A 955 1.50 15.84 32.64
N ALA A 956 0.55 16.75 32.41
CA ALA A 956 0.63 18.15 32.80
C ALA A 956 -0.23 18.49 34.03
N ASP A 957 0.28 19.41 34.86
CA ASP A 957 -0.39 19.90 36.07
C ASP A 957 -1.28 21.12 35.76
N PHE A 958 -0.86 21.93 34.77
CA PHE A 958 -1.62 23.03 34.20
C PHE A 958 -1.39 23.14 32.68
N ALA A 959 -2.13 24.02 32.00
CA ALA A 959 -2.02 24.20 30.55
C ALA A 959 -1.76 25.65 30.15
N VAL A 960 -1.03 25.83 29.03
CA VAL A 960 -0.88 27.10 28.33
C VAL A 960 -1.70 27.02 27.04
N LEU A 961 -2.71 27.89 26.91
CA LEU A 961 -3.56 27.99 25.73
C LEU A 961 -3.10 29.14 24.85
N VAL A 962 -2.48 28.82 23.72
CA VAL A 962 -1.99 29.80 22.75
C VAL A 962 -3.11 30.12 21.75
N ILE A 963 -3.44 31.41 21.66
CA ILE A 963 -4.50 31.96 20.82
C ILE A 963 -3.91 32.97 19.84
N ASP A 964 -4.43 33.00 18.62
CA ASP A 964 -4.05 33.99 17.62
C ASP A 964 -4.91 35.26 17.80
N SER A 965 -4.29 36.44 17.84
CA SER A 965 -5.01 37.73 17.91
C SER A 965 -5.52 38.23 16.55
N SER A 966 -4.93 37.76 15.45
CA SER A 966 -5.22 38.26 14.10
C SER A 966 -6.64 37.92 13.63
N VAL A 967 -7.27 38.89 12.97
CA VAL A 967 -8.66 38.80 12.49
C VAL A 967 -8.80 37.71 11.41
N GLY A 968 -9.80 36.85 11.58
CA GLY A 968 -10.04 35.64 10.80
C GLY A 968 -9.48 34.38 11.46
N ASN A 969 -8.24 34.43 11.97
CA ASN A 969 -7.58 33.27 12.57
C ASN A 969 -8.12 32.98 13.99
N PHE A 970 -8.40 34.03 14.77
CA PHE A 970 -9.04 33.91 16.07
C PHE A 970 -10.40 33.20 15.97
N GLU A 971 -11.26 33.70 15.09
CA GLU A 971 -12.64 33.25 14.91
C GLU A 971 -12.70 31.84 14.28
N SER A 972 -11.72 31.50 13.44
CA SER A 972 -11.51 30.13 12.94
C SER A 972 -11.14 29.16 14.08
N GLY A 973 -10.15 29.52 14.90
CA GLY A 973 -9.71 28.70 16.03
C GLY A 973 -10.81 28.45 17.06
N LEU A 974 -11.58 29.48 17.40
CA LEU A 974 -12.69 29.41 18.36
C LEU A 974 -13.83 28.48 17.92
N LYS A 975 -14.10 28.39 16.62
CA LYS A 975 -15.12 27.50 16.04
C LYS A 975 -14.72 26.02 16.02
N GLY A 976 -13.45 25.69 16.25
CA GLY A 976 -12.92 24.33 16.11
C GLY A 976 -11.95 23.91 17.22
N GLN A 977 -10.68 23.74 16.86
CA GLN A 977 -9.67 23.05 17.67
C GLN A 977 -9.46 23.65 19.07
N THR A 978 -9.50 24.98 19.21
CA THR A 978 -9.35 25.65 20.52
C THR A 978 -10.40 25.16 21.53
N LYS A 979 -11.62 24.89 21.04
CA LYS A 979 -12.74 24.40 21.86
C LYS A 979 -12.58 22.91 22.24
N GLU A 980 -12.18 22.05 21.30
CA GLU A 980 -11.89 20.63 21.61
C GLU A 980 -10.71 20.50 22.60
N HIS A 981 -9.62 21.22 22.36
CA HIS A 981 -8.40 21.14 23.17
C HIS A 981 -8.63 21.59 24.62
N ALA A 982 -9.30 22.73 24.85
CA ALA A 982 -9.59 23.22 26.19
C ALA A 982 -10.53 22.28 26.97
N LEU A 983 -11.53 21.71 26.29
CA LEU A 983 -12.50 20.78 26.88
C LEU A 983 -11.87 19.43 27.22
N LEU A 984 -10.95 18.94 26.38
CA LEU A 984 -10.13 17.76 26.66
C LEU A 984 -9.18 17.98 27.84
N VAL A 985 -8.43 19.08 27.86
CA VAL A 985 -7.55 19.45 28.99
C VAL A 985 -8.33 19.55 30.30
N ARG A 986 -9.50 20.19 30.28
CA ARG A 986 -10.38 20.24 31.46
C ARG A 986 -10.84 18.87 31.93
N SER A 987 -11.10 17.96 30.99
CA SER A 987 -11.52 16.57 31.25
C SER A 987 -10.37 15.70 31.76
N MET A 988 -9.14 15.97 31.34
CA MET A 988 -7.89 15.40 31.90
C MET A 988 -7.58 15.95 33.31
N GLY A 989 -8.32 16.95 33.78
CA GLY A 989 -8.34 17.35 35.19
C GLY A 989 -7.48 18.56 35.53
N VAL A 990 -6.82 19.15 34.54
CA VAL A 990 -6.15 20.46 34.65
C VAL A 990 -7.15 21.50 35.17
N GLN A 991 -6.72 22.28 36.17
CA GLN A 991 -7.57 23.25 36.88
C GLN A 991 -7.17 24.71 36.64
N LYS A 992 -5.88 24.99 36.36
CA LYS A 992 -5.37 26.30 35.94
C LYS A 992 -5.03 26.30 34.45
N ILE A 993 -5.38 27.37 33.76
CA ILE A 993 -5.08 27.58 32.35
C ILE A 993 -4.57 29.02 32.13
N VAL A 994 -3.42 29.16 31.48
CA VAL A 994 -2.82 30.45 31.14
C VAL A 994 -3.03 30.70 29.65
N VAL A 995 -3.74 31.75 29.30
CA VAL A 995 -4.09 32.11 27.92
C VAL A 995 -3.04 33.08 27.39
N ALA A 996 -2.22 32.61 26.44
CA ALA A 996 -1.23 33.42 25.73
C ALA A 996 -1.85 33.93 24.42
N VAL A 997 -2.25 35.20 24.40
CA VAL A 997 -2.78 35.88 23.21
C VAL A 997 -1.59 36.34 22.36
N ASN A 998 -1.25 35.53 21.36
CA ASN A 998 -0.04 35.64 20.56
C ASN A 998 -0.24 36.50 19.30
N LYS A 999 0.86 36.87 18.64
CA LYS A 999 0.91 37.70 17.42
C LYS A 999 0.37 39.13 17.60
N MET A 1000 0.41 39.69 18.80
CA MET A 1000 -0.08 41.06 19.06
C MET A 1000 0.62 42.13 18.18
N ASP A 1001 1.83 41.85 17.71
CA ASP A 1001 2.55 42.62 16.69
C ASP A 1001 1.78 42.76 15.36
N THR A 1002 0.98 41.76 14.96
CA THR A 1002 0.18 41.79 13.73
C THR A 1002 -1.05 42.69 13.84
N VAL A 1003 -1.53 42.95 15.07
CA VAL A 1003 -2.63 43.86 15.40
C VAL A 1003 -2.14 45.16 16.07
N GLN A 1004 -0.85 45.49 15.92
CA GLN A 1004 -0.22 46.72 16.43
C GLN A 1004 -0.45 46.98 17.93
N TRP A 1005 -0.49 45.90 18.73
CA TRP A 1005 -0.78 45.91 20.16
C TRP A 1005 -2.10 46.62 20.54
N ASP A 1006 -3.11 46.55 19.69
CA ASP A 1006 -4.44 47.10 19.99
C ASP A 1006 -5.04 46.53 21.30
N HIS A 1007 -5.66 47.42 22.07
CA HIS A 1007 -6.29 47.12 23.35
C HIS A 1007 -7.71 46.59 23.15
N GLU A 1008 -8.50 47.18 22.26
CA GLU A 1008 -9.91 46.82 22.06
C GLU A 1008 -10.03 45.38 21.57
N ARG A 1009 -9.17 44.97 20.63
CA ARG A 1009 -9.05 43.57 20.18
C ARG A 1009 -8.58 42.61 21.28
N PHE A 1010 -7.75 43.05 22.24
CA PHE A 1010 -7.37 42.19 23.37
C PHE A 1010 -8.54 41.97 24.33
N GLU A 1011 -9.27 43.03 24.70
CA GLU A 1011 -10.47 42.93 25.55
C GLU A 1011 -11.56 42.08 24.90
N GLU A 1012 -11.74 42.17 23.57
CA GLU A 1012 -12.66 41.32 22.80
C GLU A 1012 -12.33 39.82 22.95
N ILE A 1013 -11.05 39.48 22.80
CA ILE A 1013 -10.53 38.10 22.91
C ILE A 1013 -10.67 37.59 24.35
N GLU A 1014 -10.29 38.40 25.34
CA GLU A 1014 -10.40 38.06 26.76
C GLU A 1014 -11.86 37.76 27.15
N GLN A 1015 -12.81 38.60 26.76
CA GLN A 1015 -14.24 38.40 27.05
C GLN A 1015 -14.79 37.12 26.42
N GLN A 1016 -14.54 36.90 25.12
CA GLN A 1016 -15.04 35.69 24.42
C GLN A 1016 -14.43 34.40 24.97
N ILE A 1017 -13.13 34.40 25.27
CA ILE A 1017 -12.43 33.21 25.76
C ILE A 1017 -12.73 32.94 27.23
N SER A 1018 -12.88 33.97 28.07
CA SER A 1018 -13.30 33.81 29.47
C SER A 1018 -14.69 33.16 29.56
N ALA A 1019 -15.66 33.69 28.82
CA ALA A 1019 -17.02 33.11 28.75
C ALA A 1019 -17.00 31.65 28.26
N PHE A 1020 -16.15 31.33 27.28
CA PHE A 1020 -15.99 29.95 26.81
C PHE A 1020 -15.34 29.03 27.86
N LEU A 1021 -14.26 29.44 28.52
CA LEU A 1021 -13.55 28.62 29.52
C LEU A 1021 -14.38 28.40 30.79
N THR A 1022 -15.12 29.40 31.25
CA THR A 1022 -16.12 29.24 32.33
C THR A 1022 -17.23 28.26 31.90
N THR A 1023 -17.69 28.32 30.65
CA THR A 1023 -18.66 27.35 30.09
C THR A 1023 -18.10 25.92 30.02
N ALA A 1024 -16.80 25.76 29.73
CA ALA A 1024 -16.10 24.47 29.78
C ALA A 1024 -15.90 23.96 31.23
N GLY A 1025 -16.09 24.82 32.24
CA GLY A 1025 -16.03 24.47 33.66
C GLY A 1025 -14.70 24.77 34.36
N PHE A 1026 -13.88 25.67 33.80
CA PHE A 1026 -12.80 26.32 34.55
C PHE A 1026 -13.37 27.34 35.55
N GLN A 1027 -12.56 27.76 36.53
CA GLN A 1027 -12.89 28.84 37.46
C GLN A 1027 -12.16 30.10 37.03
N GLU A 1028 -12.81 31.26 37.09
CA GLU A 1028 -12.24 32.55 36.68
C GLU A 1028 -10.94 32.90 37.43
N SER A 1029 -10.84 32.54 38.71
CA SER A 1029 -9.61 32.67 39.52
C SER A 1029 -8.42 31.88 39.01
N ASN A 1030 -8.65 30.90 38.12
CA ASN A 1030 -7.65 29.97 37.60
C ASN A 1030 -7.42 30.17 36.09
N ILE A 1031 -7.98 31.23 35.52
CA ILE A 1031 -7.72 31.69 34.15
C ILE A 1031 -6.86 32.96 34.26
N ALA A 1032 -5.81 33.07 33.46
CA ALA A 1032 -4.98 34.29 33.38
C ALA A 1032 -4.66 34.61 31.92
N PHE A 1033 -4.74 35.89 31.53
CA PHE A 1033 -4.50 36.34 30.15
C PHE A 1033 -3.19 37.13 30.03
N VAL A 1034 -2.38 36.80 29.01
CA VAL A 1034 -1.11 37.46 28.70
C VAL A 1034 -1.04 37.77 27.19
N PRO A 1035 -1.03 39.05 26.76
CA PRO A 1035 -0.75 39.45 25.39
C PRO A 1035 0.75 39.35 25.11
N CYS A 1036 1.15 38.66 24.04
CA CYS A 1036 2.56 38.40 23.73
C CYS A 1036 2.88 38.34 22.23
N SER A 1037 4.18 38.34 21.90
CA SER A 1037 4.66 38.01 20.55
C SER A 1037 5.75 36.94 20.60
N GLY A 1038 5.41 35.74 20.10
CA GLY A 1038 6.31 34.60 20.00
C GLY A 1038 7.49 34.77 19.03
N VAL A 1039 7.46 35.78 18.16
CA VAL A 1039 8.56 36.09 17.24
C VAL A 1039 9.50 37.12 17.87
N LEU A 1040 8.95 38.24 18.33
CA LEU A 1040 9.73 39.35 18.88
C LEU A 1040 10.29 39.05 20.29
N GLY A 1041 9.64 38.17 21.05
CA GLY A 1041 10.04 37.81 22.41
C GLY A 1041 9.45 38.74 23.47
N ASP A 1042 8.26 39.27 23.21
CA ASP A 1042 7.66 40.35 23.99
C ASP A 1042 6.57 39.82 24.93
N ASN A 1043 6.62 40.27 26.18
CA ASN A 1043 5.86 39.75 27.33
C ASN A 1043 6.06 38.25 27.64
N ILE A 1044 7.04 37.57 27.02
CA ILE A 1044 7.40 36.19 27.38
C ILE A 1044 8.29 36.18 28.62
N SER A 1045 9.47 36.77 28.47
CA SER A 1045 10.58 36.79 29.43
C SER A 1045 10.81 38.22 29.93
N ARG A 1046 11.09 39.13 28.99
CA ARG A 1046 11.06 40.58 29.13
C ARG A 1046 9.64 41.13 28.94
N ARG A 1047 9.39 42.31 29.50
CA ARG A 1047 8.22 43.15 29.20
C ARG A 1047 8.42 43.87 27.87
N THR A 1048 7.33 44.17 27.16
CA THR A 1048 7.37 44.82 25.85
C THR A 1048 8.01 46.23 25.92
N GLU A 1049 8.88 46.54 24.94
CA GLU A 1049 9.55 47.84 24.81
C GLU A 1049 8.80 48.82 23.88
N ASP A 1050 7.77 48.34 23.18
CA ASP A 1050 6.92 49.11 22.26
C ASP A 1050 5.98 50.09 23.00
N PRO A 1051 5.97 51.40 22.65
CA PRO A 1051 5.04 52.37 23.22
C PRO A 1051 3.56 52.02 23.07
N GLN A 1052 3.16 51.28 22.01
CA GLN A 1052 1.76 50.92 21.78
C GLN A 1052 1.24 49.89 22.81
N ALA A 1053 2.13 49.04 23.33
CA ALA A 1053 1.80 48.03 24.34
C ALA A 1053 1.71 48.58 25.79
N SER A 1054 1.90 49.90 25.98
CA SER A 1054 2.04 50.53 27.31
C SER A 1054 0.81 50.45 28.22
N TRP A 1055 -0.35 50.04 27.70
CA TRP A 1055 -1.54 49.72 28.47
C TRP A 1055 -1.38 48.43 29.31
N TYR A 1056 -0.58 47.46 28.87
CA TYR A 1056 -0.44 46.19 29.58
C TYR A 1056 0.53 46.28 30.75
N THR A 1057 -0.03 46.53 31.94
CA THR A 1057 0.72 46.57 33.21
C THR A 1057 0.82 45.22 33.92
N GLY A 1058 0.29 44.14 33.31
CA GLY A 1058 0.18 42.80 33.89
C GLY A 1058 1.51 42.05 34.07
N ARG A 1059 1.47 40.72 34.01
CA ARG A 1059 2.63 39.85 34.22
C ARG A 1059 3.19 39.34 32.89
N THR A 1060 4.49 39.04 32.85
CA THR A 1060 5.04 38.25 31.74
C THR A 1060 4.55 36.80 31.82
N LEU A 1061 4.64 36.07 30.71
CA LEU A 1061 4.25 34.66 30.66
C LEU A 1061 5.01 33.85 31.73
N ILE A 1062 6.30 34.10 31.92
CA ILE A 1062 7.12 33.39 32.93
C ILE A 1062 6.75 33.80 34.37
N GLU A 1063 6.43 35.08 34.64
CA GLU A 1063 5.93 35.53 35.95
C GLU A 1063 4.59 34.83 36.33
N GLU A 1064 3.73 34.56 35.35
CA GLU A 1064 2.44 33.88 35.59
C GLU A 1064 2.57 32.34 35.63
N LEU A 1065 3.55 31.77 34.93
CA LEU A 1065 3.99 30.38 35.09
C LEU A 1065 4.54 30.15 36.52
N GLU A 1066 5.42 31.00 37.04
CA GLU A 1066 5.88 30.92 38.44
C GLU A 1066 4.76 31.08 39.48
N THR A 1067 3.66 31.75 39.11
CA THR A 1067 2.47 31.90 39.96
C THR A 1067 1.57 30.65 39.94
N SER A 1068 1.84 29.65 39.09
CA SER A 1068 1.14 28.36 39.17
C SER A 1068 1.73 27.49 40.30
N GLU A 1069 0.87 27.02 41.20
CA GLU A 1069 1.28 26.02 42.19
C GLU A 1069 1.13 24.61 41.59
N PRO A 1070 2.16 23.75 41.66
CA PRO A 1070 2.05 22.38 41.17
C PRO A 1070 1.09 21.55 42.02
N TYR A 1071 0.35 20.65 41.37
CA TYR A 1071 -0.67 19.82 42.02
C TYR A 1071 -0.06 18.92 43.11
N THR A 1072 -0.74 18.78 44.26
CA THR A 1072 -0.23 18.05 45.42
C THR A 1072 0.00 16.56 45.12
N HIS A 1073 1.28 16.16 45.08
CA HIS A 1073 1.70 14.82 44.67
C HIS A 1073 1.22 13.73 45.64
N ALA A 1074 0.73 12.62 45.10
CA ALA A 1074 0.14 11.52 45.87
C ALA A 1074 1.21 10.57 46.48
N LEU A 1075 2.09 11.11 47.33
CA LEU A 1075 3.26 10.42 47.89
C LEU A 1075 2.93 9.18 48.74
N GLU A 1076 1.79 9.18 49.43
CA GLU A 1076 1.37 8.11 50.36
C GLU A 1076 0.56 6.99 49.68
N LYS A 1077 0.18 7.16 48.41
CA LYS A 1077 -0.51 6.13 47.62
C LYS A 1077 0.47 5.02 47.18
N PRO A 1078 -0.03 3.81 46.82
CA PRO A 1078 0.81 2.79 46.19
C PRO A 1078 1.46 3.30 44.90
N LEU A 1079 2.60 2.70 44.53
CA LEU A 1079 3.32 3.08 43.31
C LEU A 1079 2.42 2.89 42.08
N ARG A 1080 2.29 3.96 41.30
CA ARG A 1080 1.76 3.96 39.94
C ARG A 1080 2.69 4.83 39.08
N MET A 1081 3.23 4.25 38.02
CA MET A 1081 3.95 4.97 36.97
C MET A 1081 3.45 4.44 35.63
N THR A 1082 2.89 5.31 34.80
CA THR A 1082 2.43 4.96 33.45
C THR A 1082 3.63 5.02 32.49
N ILE A 1083 3.89 3.93 31.75
CA ILE A 1083 5.01 3.87 30.80
C ILE A 1083 4.71 4.77 29.59
N GLY A 1084 5.56 5.76 29.37
CA GLY A 1084 5.49 6.68 28.23
C GLY A 1084 6.25 6.18 27.00
N ASP A 1085 7.45 5.60 27.21
CA ASP A 1085 8.29 5.04 26.14
C ASP A 1085 9.15 3.87 26.66
N VAL A 1086 9.55 3.00 25.73
CA VAL A 1086 10.33 1.77 25.98
C VAL A 1086 11.47 1.68 24.98
N PHE A 1087 12.70 1.87 25.45
CA PHE A 1087 13.89 1.88 24.59
C PHE A 1087 15.01 1.00 25.14
N ARG A 1088 15.98 0.67 24.28
CA ARG A 1088 17.20 -0.05 24.69
C ARG A 1088 18.29 0.98 24.91
N GLY A 1089 18.80 1.06 26.14
CA GLY A 1089 19.91 1.95 26.49
C GLY A 1089 21.24 1.51 25.90
N GLY A 1090 22.32 2.19 26.32
CA GLY A 1090 23.69 1.83 25.93
C GLY A 1090 24.13 0.48 26.48
N VAL A 1091 25.32 0.01 26.06
CA VAL A 1091 25.87 -1.34 26.36
C VAL A 1091 25.71 -1.78 27.82
N GLN A 1092 25.85 -0.87 28.78
CA GLN A 1092 25.70 -1.17 30.21
C GLN A 1092 24.26 -1.43 30.66
N ASN A 1093 23.25 -0.81 30.03
CA ASN A 1093 21.83 -0.85 30.43
C ASN A 1093 20.96 -1.24 29.21
N PRO A 1094 20.71 -2.54 28.97
CA PRO A 1094 20.11 -3.02 27.71
C PRO A 1094 18.61 -2.71 27.55
N LEU A 1095 17.92 -2.28 28.62
CA LEU A 1095 16.48 -2.00 28.60
C LEU A 1095 16.14 -0.87 29.59
N SER A 1096 15.43 0.13 29.09
CA SER A 1096 15.10 1.37 29.77
C SER A 1096 13.63 1.72 29.49
N ILE A 1097 12.91 2.16 30.51
CA ILE A 1097 11.54 2.68 30.38
C ILE A 1097 11.47 4.11 30.91
N SER A 1098 10.75 5.00 30.24
CA SER A 1098 10.50 6.36 30.71
C SER A 1098 9.02 6.58 31.01
N GLY A 1099 8.71 7.49 31.93
CA GLY A 1099 7.33 7.82 32.28
C GLY A 1099 7.22 8.78 33.48
N ARG A 1100 6.00 9.22 33.76
CA ARG A 1100 5.69 10.01 34.97
C ARG A 1100 5.26 9.07 36.10
N ILE A 1101 5.74 9.34 37.32
CA ILE A 1101 5.22 8.69 38.52
C ILE A 1101 3.92 9.40 38.92
N ASP A 1102 2.78 8.73 38.73
CA ASP A 1102 1.45 9.24 39.05
C ASP A 1102 1.18 9.22 40.57
N ALA A 1103 1.71 8.20 41.26
CA ALA A 1103 1.50 7.98 42.70
C ALA A 1103 2.67 7.21 43.36
N GLY A 1104 2.88 7.45 44.65
CA GLY A 1104 3.87 6.76 45.47
C GLY A 1104 5.33 7.19 45.26
N SER A 1105 6.24 6.24 45.43
CA SER A 1105 7.70 6.43 45.34
C SER A 1105 8.41 5.11 44.98
N LEU A 1106 9.66 5.20 44.51
CA LEU A 1106 10.51 4.04 44.24
C LEU A 1106 12.00 4.37 44.45
N GLN A 1107 12.82 3.35 44.73
CA GLN A 1107 14.28 3.45 44.91
C GLN A 1107 15.03 2.48 43.98
N MET A 1108 16.33 2.72 43.77
CA MET A 1108 17.23 1.75 43.13
C MET A 1108 17.27 0.44 43.92
N GLY A 1109 17.21 -0.69 43.19
CA GLY A 1109 17.15 -2.05 43.75
C GLY A 1109 15.75 -2.53 44.12
N ASP A 1110 14.69 -1.73 43.97
CA ASP A 1110 13.31 -2.19 44.17
C ASP A 1110 12.90 -3.25 43.14
N GLN A 1111 12.07 -4.19 43.57
CA GLN A 1111 11.25 -5.02 42.68
C GLN A 1111 9.96 -4.28 42.34
N ILE A 1112 9.69 -4.17 41.04
CA ILE A 1112 8.47 -3.61 40.45
C ILE A 1112 7.73 -4.71 39.69
N GLN A 1113 6.43 -4.54 39.48
CA GLN A 1113 5.60 -5.41 38.65
C GLN A 1113 4.94 -4.57 37.56
N ILE A 1114 4.99 -5.03 36.31
CA ILE A 1114 4.32 -4.39 35.18
C ILE A 1114 2.97 -5.07 34.95
N MET A 1115 1.91 -4.28 34.79
CA MET A 1115 0.58 -4.74 34.38
C MET A 1115 0.26 -4.13 33.01
N PRO A 1116 -0.32 -4.90 32.07
CA PRO A 1116 -1.09 -6.13 32.28
C PRO A 1116 -0.29 -7.44 32.21
N SER A 1117 1.00 -7.44 31.85
CA SER A 1117 1.80 -8.67 31.69
C SER A 1117 1.97 -9.48 32.98
N GLY A 1118 1.92 -8.82 34.15
CA GLY A 1118 2.06 -9.46 35.46
C GLY A 1118 3.51 -9.74 35.87
N GLU A 1119 4.48 -9.39 35.01
CA GLU A 1119 5.89 -9.76 35.20
C GLU A 1119 6.62 -8.80 36.14
N THR A 1120 7.56 -9.36 36.90
CA THR A 1120 8.36 -8.62 37.87
C THR A 1120 9.72 -8.25 37.32
N ALA A 1121 10.07 -6.96 37.37
CA ALA A 1121 11.38 -6.45 37.01
C ALA A 1121 12.10 -5.86 38.23
N THR A 1122 13.42 -5.70 38.14
CA THR A 1122 14.26 -5.03 39.15
C THR A 1122 14.83 -3.73 38.60
N VAL A 1123 14.70 -2.64 39.36
CA VAL A 1123 15.27 -1.32 39.01
C VAL A 1123 16.77 -1.33 39.27
N ARG A 1124 17.59 -1.36 38.21
CA ARG A 1124 19.06 -1.42 38.30
C ARG A 1124 19.68 -0.04 38.52
N SER A 1125 19.22 0.96 37.77
CA SER A 1125 19.49 2.38 38.03
C SER A 1125 18.30 3.23 37.65
N LEU A 1126 18.27 4.44 38.19
CA LEU A 1126 17.15 5.38 38.12
C LEU A 1126 17.73 6.75 37.79
N GLU A 1127 17.13 7.41 36.80
CA GLU A 1127 17.48 8.77 36.40
C GLU A 1127 16.24 9.66 36.57
N VAL A 1128 16.34 10.69 37.40
CA VAL A 1128 15.32 11.74 37.54
C VAL A 1128 15.75 12.90 36.67
N ASP A 1129 14.91 13.29 35.73
CA ASP A 1129 15.16 14.43 34.86
C ASP A 1129 16.47 14.40 34.03
N ASN A 1130 17.04 13.21 33.81
CA ASN A 1130 18.36 12.89 33.21
C ASN A 1130 19.56 13.04 34.17
N GLU A 1131 19.34 13.30 35.46
CA GLU A 1131 20.35 13.13 36.51
C GLU A 1131 20.23 11.75 37.17
N PRO A 1132 21.32 11.02 37.42
CA PRO A 1132 21.26 9.76 38.17
C PRO A 1132 20.81 10.03 39.62
N SER A 1133 19.85 9.26 40.13
CA SER A 1133 19.33 9.41 41.50
C SER A 1133 19.01 8.06 42.14
N ASP A 1134 19.17 7.97 43.46
CA ASP A 1134 18.89 6.75 44.22
C ASP A 1134 17.38 6.48 44.39
N TRP A 1135 16.54 7.50 44.23
CA TRP A 1135 15.10 7.46 44.47
C TRP A 1135 14.32 8.47 43.61
N ALA A 1136 13.02 8.23 43.49
CA ALA A 1136 12.07 9.15 42.88
C ALA A 1136 10.70 9.12 43.58
N VAL A 1137 9.92 10.19 43.37
CA VAL A 1137 8.59 10.40 43.96
C VAL A 1137 7.55 10.80 42.91
N ALA A 1138 6.27 10.63 43.26
CA ALA A 1138 5.14 11.08 42.46
C ALA A 1138 5.28 12.55 42.01
N GLY A 1139 4.83 12.83 40.78
CA GLY A 1139 4.99 14.11 40.08
C GLY A 1139 6.19 14.16 39.13
N GLN A 1140 7.25 13.39 39.40
CA GLN A 1140 8.50 13.42 38.63
C GLN A 1140 8.45 12.57 37.35
N ASN A 1141 9.20 13.00 36.35
CA ASN A 1141 9.45 12.26 35.11
C ASN A 1141 10.78 11.49 35.25
N VAL A 1142 10.74 10.17 35.09
CA VAL A 1142 11.87 9.28 35.38
C VAL A 1142 12.18 8.33 34.24
N THR A 1143 13.47 7.98 34.12
CA THR A 1143 13.96 6.88 33.29
C THR A 1143 14.44 5.77 34.22
N LEU A 1144 13.86 4.58 34.12
CA LEU A 1144 14.24 3.41 34.90
C LEU A 1144 14.97 2.42 34.00
N ASN A 1145 16.22 2.12 34.34
CA ASN A 1145 16.98 1.04 33.70
C ASN A 1145 16.67 -0.26 34.43
N ILE A 1146 16.05 -1.21 33.73
CA ILE A 1146 15.41 -2.38 34.33
C ILE A 1146 16.09 -3.69 33.92
N ALA A 1147 16.02 -4.68 34.81
CA ALA A 1147 16.62 -5.99 34.60
C ALA A 1147 15.65 -7.12 35.00
N ASN A 1148 15.87 -8.30 34.43
CA ASN A 1148 15.08 -9.53 34.60
C ASN A 1148 13.65 -9.50 34.00
N ILE A 1149 13.44 -8.72 32.93
CA ILE A 1149 12.26 -8.77 32.06
C ILE A 1149 12.68 -8.62 30.60
N ASP A 1150 11.97 -9.28 29.68
CA ASP A 1150 12.22 -9.18 28.25
C ASP A 1150 11.42 -8.03 27.60
N PRO A 1151 11.96 -7.31 26.58
CA PRO A 1151 11.29 -6.16 25.96
C PRO A 1151 9.94 -6.47 25.29
N ILE A 1152 9.58 -7.74 25.12
CA ILE A 1152 8.31 -8.20 24.52
C ILE A 1152 7.12 -7.97 25.48
N HIS A 1153 7.38 -7.89 26.78
CA HIS A 1153 6.39 -7.85 27.86
C HIS A 1153 6.14 -6.43 28.39
N LEU A 1154 6.58 -5.42 27.63
CA LEU A 1154 6.48 -3.99 27.91
C LEU A 1154 5.86 -3.25 26.73
N ARG A 1155 4.88 -2.37 27.00
CA ARG A 1155 4.25 -1.49 26.01
C ARG A 1155 4.03 -0.09 26.59
N SER A 1156 4.05 0.92 25.75
CA SER A 1156 3.63 2.28 26.15
C SER A 1156 2.15 2.25 26.54
N GLY A 1157 1.81 2.84 27.68
CA GLY A 1157 0.49 2.75 28.31
C GLY A 1157 0.34 1.65 29.38
N ASP A 1158 1.30 0.72 29.50
CA ASP A 1158 1.36 -0.22 30.63
C ASP A 1158 1.65 0.53 31.95
N VAL A 1159 1.34 -0.10 33.08
CA VAL A 1159 1.46 0.52 34.41
C VAL A 1159 2.43 -0.26 35.29
N VAL A 1160 3.47 0.42 35.76
CA VAL A 1160 4.40 -0.08 36.76
C VAL A 1160 3.80 0.09 38.16
N CYS A 1161 3.82 -0.99 38.94
CA CYS A 1161 3.28 -1.09 40.29
C CYS A 1161 4.32 -1.70 41.25
N ARG A 1162 4.07 -1.62 42.57
CA ARG A 1162 4.76 -2.49 43.55
C ARG A 1162 4.09 -3.87 43.55
N PRO A 1163 4.86 -4.98 43.61
CA PRO A 1163 4.28 -6.34 43.67
C PRO A 1163 3.35 -6.60 44.86
N SER A 1164 3.43 -5.79 45.93
CA SER A 1164 2.52 -5.83 47.08
C SER A 1164 1.15 -5.20 46.84
N SER A 1165 0.97 -4.48 45.73
CA SER A 1165 -0.23 -3.70 45.42
C SER A 1165 -0.39 -3.48 43.89
N PRO A 1166 -0.49 -4.55 43.09
CA PRO A 1166 -0.73 -4.44 41.65
C PRO A 1166 -2.05 -3.71 41.35
N ILE A 1167 -2.10 -3.06 40.18
CA ILE A 1167 -3.33 -2.48 39.62
C ILE A 1167 -4.20 -3.61 39.01
N PRO A 1168 -5.53 -3.64 39.22
CA PRO A 1168 -6.39 -4.62 38.57
C PRO A 1168 -6.40 -4.43 37.05
N THR A 1169 -6.49 -5.55 36.32
CA THR A 1169 -6.73 -5.57 34.88
C THR A 1169 -8.20 -5.85 34.59
N ILE A 1170 -8.83 -5.01 33.77
CA ILE A 1170 -10.28 -5.06 33.51
C ILE A 1170 -10.59 -5.03 32.01
N THR A 1171 -11.64 -5.75 31.62
CA THR A 1171 -12.19 -5.80 30.25
C THR A 1171 -13.56 -5.11 30.13
N SER A 1172 -14.17 -4.71 31.25
CA SER A 1172 -15.37 -3.88 31.26
C SER A 1172 -15.39 -3.01 32.50
N PHE A 1173 -15.93 -1.79 32.38
CA PHE A 1173 -16.02 -0.83 33.47
C PHE A 1173 -17.26 0.05 33.38
N THR A 1174 -17.60 0.69 34.49
CA THR A 1174 -18.57 1.80 34.53
C THR A 1174 -17.80 3.13 34.54
N ALA A 1175 -18.32 4.12 33.83
CA ALA A 1175 -17.76 5.46 33.82
C ALA A 1175 -18.85 6.54 33.81
N LYS A 1176 -18.60 7.64 34.51
CA LYS A 1176 -19.38 8.87 34.45
C LYS A 1176 -18.71 9.83 33.46
N VAL A 1177 -19.31 9.97 32.28
CA VAL A 1177 -18.77 10.79 31.18
C VAL A 1177 -19.68 11.98 30.86
N LEU A 1178 -19.08 13.07 30.40
CA LEU A 1178 -19.76 14.18 29.76
C LEU A 1178 -19.77 13.91 28.25
N ALA A 1179 -20.97 13.89 27.66
CA ALA A 1179 -21.15 13.80 26.22
C ALA A 1179 -20.70 15.10 25.53
N PHE A 1180 -19.99 14.99 24.42
CA PHE A 1180 -19.66 16.10 23.52
C PHE A 1180 -20.40 15.97 22.18
N GLU A 1181 -20.69 14.74 21.77
CA GLU A 1181 -21.55 14.39 20.63
C GLU A 1181 -22.69 13.46 21.10
N HIS A 1182 -23.51 12.95 20.17
CA HIS A 1182 -24.62 12.05 20.47
C HIS A 1182 -24.14 10.65 20.89
N LEU A 1183 -24.33 10.29 22.16
CA LEU A 1183 -23.97 8.97 22.69
C LEU A 1183 -25.10 7.96 22.51
N MET A 1184 -24.75 6.84 21.90
CA MET A 1184 -25.55 5.62 21.76
C MET A 1184 -24.64 4.39 21.95
N PRO A 1185 -25.16 3.15 22.02
CA PRO A 1185 -24.31 1.96 22.05
C PRO A 1185 -23.51 1.78 20.74
N MET A 1186 -22.23 2.16 20.76
CA MET A 1186 -21.36 2.30 19.59
C MET A 1186 -19.91 1.89 19.90
N GLN A 1187 -19.12 1.59 18.87
CA GLN A 1187 -17.67 1.38 19.02
C GLN A 1187 -16.99 2.71 19.37
N VAL A 1188 -16.03 2.67 20.30
CA VAL A 1188 -15.24 3.83 20.77
C VAL A 1188 -13.82 3.41 21.14
N ASP A 1189 -12.85 4.26 20.83
CA ASP A 1189 -11.46 4.10 21.24
C ASP A 1189 -11.24 4.70 22.63
N VAL A 1190 -10.90 3.86 23.59
CA VAL A 1190 -10.63 4.25 24.99
C VAL A 1190 -9.20 4.76 25.11
N HIS A 1191 -9.06 6.03 25.46
CA HIS A 1191 -7.77 6.71 25.63
C HIS A 1191 -7.50 7.01 27.12
N ARG A 1192 -6.29 6.69 27.60
CA ARG A 1192 -5.78 7.04 28.94
C ARG A 1192 -4.27 7.33 28.86
N GLY A 1193 -3.91 8.60 28.69
CA GLY A 1193 -2.53 8.98 28.38
C GLY A 1193 -2.07 8.39 27.05
N ARG A 1194 -0.89 7.73 27.00
CA ARG A 1194 -0.42 7.00 25.81
C ARG A 1194 -1.11 5.64 25.59
N LEU A 1195 -1.95 5.17 26.51
CA LEU A 1195 -2.77 3.97 26.28
C LEU A 1195 -3.92 4.30 25.30
N HIS A 1196 -4.01 3.54 24.21
CA HIS A 1196 -5.11 3.51 23.25
C HIS A 1196 -5.61 2.06 23.08
N VAL A 1197 -6.88 1.78 23.37
CA VAL A 1197 -7.47 0.44 23.18
C VAL A 1197 -8.90 0.55 22.61
N PRO A 1198 -9.25 -0.21 21.55
CA PRO A 1198 -10.62 -0.24 21.04
C PRO A 1198 -11.57 -0.89 22.04
N GLY A 1199 -12.82 -0.41 22.04
CA GLY A 1199 -13.90 -0.95 22.85
C GLY A 1199 -15.26 -0.48 22.36
N ARG A 1200 -16.28 -0.67 23.19
CA ARG A 1200 -17.67 -0.40 22.88
C ARG A 1200 -18.43 0.15 24.08
N ILE A 1201 -19.21 1.21 23.87
CA ILE A 1201 -20.26 1.60 24.82
C ILE A 1201 -21.35 0.54 24.71
N SER A 1202 -21.51 -0.31 25.73
CA SER A 1202 -22.48 -1.40 25.66
C SER A 1202 -23.84 -1.03 26.23
N LYS A 1203 -23.86 -0.21 27.29
CA LYS A 1203 -25.09 0.15 28.03
C LYS A 1203 -25.01 1.60 28.53
N LEU A 1204 -25.99 2.42 28.17
CA LEU A 1204 -26.24 3.70 28.84
C LEU A 1204 -27.07 3.43 30.11
N VAL A 1205 -26.49 3.68 31.30
CA VAL A 1205 -27.10 3.31 32.59
C VAL A 1205 -28.12 4.34 33.05
N ALA A 1206 -27.72 5.62 33.09
CA ALA A 1206 -28.59 6.75 33.40
C ALA A 1206 -27.95 8.07 32.96
N SER A 1207 -28.74 9.03 32.48
CA SER A 1207 -28.30 10.42 32.44
C SER A 1207 -28.32 11.00 33.86
N LEU A 1208 -27.31 11.81 34.17
CA LEU A 1208 -27.10 12.45 35.46
C LEU A 1208 -27.13 13.97 35.29
N ASP A 1209 -27.57 14.67 36.32
CA ASP A 1209 -27.36 16.12 36.42
C ASP A 1209 -25.86 16.44 36.58
N LYS A 1210 -25.42 17.59 36.04
CA LYS A 1210 -24.06 18.11 36.14
C LYS A 1210 -23.68 18.45 37.59
N ALA A 1211 -24.57 19.14 38.30
CA ALA A 1211 -24.26 19.72 39.62
C ALA A 1211 -24.52 18.73 40.76
N SER A 1212 -25.73 18.17 40.84
CA SER A 1212 -26.14 17.24 41.90
C SER A 1212 -25.68 15.79 41.66
N GLY A 1213 -25.35 15.41 40.42
CA GLY A 1213 -25.01 14.04 40.06
C GLY A 1213 -26.17 13.04 40.15
N VAL A 1214 -27.39 13.49 40.45
CA VAL A 1214 -28.58 12.65 40.58
C VAL A 1214 -29.04 12.15 39.20
N ALA A 1215 -29.51 10.91 39.14
CA ALA A 1215 -30.00 10.30 37.91
C ALA A 1215 -31.34 10.89 37.46
N ILE A 1216 -31.33 11.65 36.36
CA ILE A 1216 -32.51 12.28 35.75
C ILE A 1216 -33.35 11.22 35.02
N LYS A 1217 -32.72 10.43 34.14
CA LYS A 1217 -33.38 9.42 33.30
C LYS A 1217 -32.60 8.12 33.33
N LYS A 1218 -33.22 7.04 33.84
CA LYS A 1218 -32.64 5.69 33.81
C LYS A 1218 -32.75 5.11 32.40
N ARG A 1219 -31.69 4.42 31.95
CA ARG A 1219 -31.57 3.76 30.62
C ARG A 1219 -32.06 4.61 29.43
N PRO A 1220 -31.47 5.80 29.18
CA PRO A 1220 -31.71 6.53 27.94
C PRO A 1220 -31.25 5.70 26.74
N LYS A 1221 -31.95 5.76 25.59
CA LYS A 1221 -31.52 5.10 24.34
C LYS A 1221 -30.39 5.86 23.65
N ILE A 1222 -30.51 7.18 23.64
CA ILE A 1222 -29.57 8.16 23.08
C ILE A 1222 -29.41 9.27 24.14
N VAL A 1223 -28.21 9.84 24.25
CA VAL A 1223 -27.92 11.02 25.09
C VAL A 1223 -27.29 12.10 24.21
N GLY A 1224 -27.87 13.30 24.26
CA GLY A 1224 -27.40 14.47 23.50
C GLY A 1224 -26.11 15.09 24.05
N PRO A 1225 -25.45 15.95 23.25
CA PRO A 1225 -24.24 16.63 23.63
C PRO A 1225 -24.44 17.52 24.86
N GLY A 1226 -23.39 17.68 25.67
CA GLY A 1226 -23.40 18.49 26.88
C GLY A 1226 -24.11 17.86 28.09
N VAL A 1227 -24.64 16.64 28.00
CA VAL A 1227 -25.27 15.90 29.11
C VAL A 1227 -24.27 14.94 29.77
N VAL A 1228 -24.33 14.82 31.10
CA VAL A 1228 -23.54 13.82 31.84
C VAL A 1228 -24.30 12.49 31.88
N VAL A 1229 -23.61 11.38 31.66
CA VAL A 1229 -24.21 10.03 31.62
C VAL A 1229 -23.28 9.00 32.27
N ARG A 1230 -23.87 8.09 33.04
CA ARG A 1230 -23.21 6.87 33.51
C ARG A 1230 -23.35 5.80 32.43
N ILE A 1231 -22.23 5.28 31.94
CA ILE A 1231 -22.16 4.27 30.87
C ILE A 1231 -21.38 3.04 31.32
N VAL A 1232 -21.64 1.90 30.68
CA VAL A 1232 -20.77 0.73 30.73
C VAL A 1232 -20.01 0.64 29.42
N VAL A 1233 -18.69 0.48 29.50
CA VAL A 1233 -17.80 0.21 28.38
C VAL A 1233 -17.29 -1.23 28.48
N GLU A 1234 -17.22 -1.90 27.34
CA GLU A 1234 -16.59 -3.21 27.15
C GLU A 1234 -15.34 -2.99 26.27
N ILE A 1235 -14.21 -3.63 26.57
CA ILE A 1235 -12.91 -3.47 25.90
C ILE A 1235 -12.48 -4.84 25.35
N ASP A 1236 -11.90 -4.88 24.15
CA ASP A 1236 -11.48 -6.14 23.50
C ASP A 1236 -10.29 -6.82 24.21
N HIS A 1237 -9.52 -6.07 25.01
CA HIS A 1237 -8.33 -6.54 25.73
C HIS A 1237 -8.39 -6.12 27.21
N ALA A 1238 -7.70 -6.85 28.09
CA ALA A 1238 -7.64 -6.56 29.52
C ALA A 1238 -6.62 -5.44 29.80
N VAL A 1239 -7.07 -4.35 30.44
CA VAL A 1239 -6.30 -3.11 30.61
C VAL A 1239 -6.06 -2.80 32.09
N PRO A 1240 -4.86 -2.34 32.50
CA PRO A 1240 -4.60 -1.85 33.86
C PRO A 1240 -5.30 -0.51 34.14
N LEU A 1241 -6.45 -0.54 34.81
CA LEU A 1241 -7.26 0.64 35.16
C LEU A 1241 -7.83 0.50 36.58
N GLU A 1242 -7.78 1.57 37.37
CA GLU A 1242 -8.36 1.63 38.72
C GLU A 1242 -9.16 2.92 38.93
N ALA A 1243 -10.29 2.85 39.64
CA ALA A 1243 -11.11 4.02 39.92
C ALA A 1243 -10.52 4.86 41.08
N PRO A 1244 -10.56 6.21 41.02
CA PRO A 1244 -11.03 7.05 39.92
C PRO A 1244 -9.90 7.44 38.96
N THR A 1245 -9.92 6.90 37.72
CA THR A 1245 -9.04 7.29 36.61
C THR A 1245 -9.81 8.11 35.57
N ARG A 1246 -9.13 9.04 34.90
CA ARG A 1246 -9.71 9.85 33.81
C ARG A 1246 -9.53 9.15 32.47
N ILE A 1247 -10.57 9.20 31.63
CA ILE A 1247 -10.59 8.58 30.31
C ILE A 1247 -11.20 9.52 29.26
N VAL A 1248 -10.80 9.35 28.00
CA VAL A 1248 -11.44 9.96 26.82
C VAL A 1248 -11.96 8.86 25.91
N LEU A 1249 -13.13 9.07 25.30
CA LEU A 1249 -13.74 8.20 24.31
C LEU A 1249 -13.79 8.94 22.97
N ARG A 1250 -13.13 8.38 21.95
CA ARG A 1250 -13.10 8.90 20.58
C ARG A 1250 -13.77 7.91 19.62
N ALA A 1251 -14.28 8.40 18.49
CA ALA A 1251 -14.77 7.57 17.39
C ALA A 1251 -14.69 8.37 16.09
N GLY A 1252 -14.37 7.75 14.96
CA GLY A 1252 -14.34 8.44 13.66
C GLY A 1252 -13.40 9.66 13.55
N GLY A 1253 -12.48 9.85 14.51
CA GLY A 1253 -11.60 11.02 14.61
C GLY A 1253 -12.16 12.21 15.41
N SER A 1254 -13.37 12.12 15.99
CA SER A 1254 -13.91 13.09 16.94
C SER A 1254 -13.75 12.64 18.40
N THR A 1255 -13.88 13.57 19.35
CA THR A 1255 -14.07 13.24 20.76
C THR A 1255 -15.56 13.18 21.09
N VAL A 1256 -16.07 11.97 21.31
CA VAL A 1256 -17.51 11.75 21.57
C VAL A 1256 -17.86 12.05 23.03
N ALA A 1257 -16.97 11.72 23.97
CA ALA A 1257 -17.12 11.97 25.40
C ALA A 1257 -15.80 11.91 26.18
N ALA A 1258 -15.75 12.47 27.39
CA ALA A 1258 -14.67 12.25 28.35
C ALA A 1258 -15.20 12.24 29.80
N GLY A 1259 -14.47 11.61 30.73
CA GLY A 1259 -14.97 11.47 32.09
C GLY A 1259 -14.08 10.71 33.07
N LEU A 1260 -14.74 10.18 34.10
CA LEU A 1260 -14.12 9.46 35.22
C LEU A 1260 -14.65 8.03 35.28
N LEU A 1261 -13.73 7.09 35.48
CA LEU A 1261 -13.97 5.70 35.87
C LEU A 1261 -14.60 5.65 37.28
N GLU A 1262 -15.61 4.81 37.48
CA GLU A 1262 -16.32 4.60 38.76
C GLU A 1262 -16.19 3.16 39.27
#